data_AF-A0A951J5R6-F1
#
_entry.id   AF-A0A951J5R6-F1
#
_cell.length_a   1.000
_cell.length_b   1.000
_cell.length_c   1.000
_cell.angle_alpha   90.00
_cell.angle_beta   90.00
_cell.angle_gamma   90.00
#
_symmetry.space_group_name_H-M   'P 1'
#
loop_
_entity.id
_entity.type
_entity.pdbx_description
1 polymer ?
#
loop_
_entity_poly.entity_id
_entity_poly.type
_entity_poly.pdbx_seq_one_letter_code
_entity_poly.pdbx_strand_id
1 'polypeptide(L)'
;MYRIICLWLLFSTAVFAQENSVFEAIGISEQAYCFAKLTKDHKTYLYHTTSGVMVDAIEDYNADMIVVIKDGYFGIITTQGRLFGAIDYDDVELQTDYRGQWYPAIPYNYKFAITKRAGKYGIVNGDGKVISEPQYDAVKIISSKLIAIEENGKWGWISAADGAVLQKPVYDEVGKNYGDENAVSIYRQGKAGLALMNGTVLIEPQYRFIGYISIQSTNYHKIQQDQKFGLSDTSGRPVLAVEYEALNAVGDAALVSFKKGNLWGLIDLQGKEVVPAVYTNISDFTKGLSIVEKDHKKGVINTAGKFVLELRYQDIEFRNSKGENWYQDVVVADDFYGEPTEASRKRRQEELELTKLPYYLWVKQNEKVGLFHWNGTPLIAADRFTTIEFKYQKQLLYFRTFIKDTYGIFDKSGTELLPPKYRYNSDRYYSSLKYSYSERNSDPNLIPIFDENQLGLYNMSQKRFIIPLGELDITWLNSQYFIVRKPIADSYTKKSALYNRSGQQLLPFDEEVVIEKIFNDKFVMVLQNNQYKLLDLKGNTVYENPLWDRGNFYNRYSTPTNDQTEIGVFQSDLLKIYGVADNLFIYQNGDQRQFTDFVFVSPFYRGYAWVVQEKAAVPKYGIINSKGELVVAPQYEQLDEISDSPDLILVRKDQKYGIIERGGKLILDAIYDYIDINSSYSLGEISLNGKYGLVDRKANIVVAPIYDELRRNYNGTDRTWPLLVKKDGWYYFLNENGQQALPRAQSKIN
;
A
#
# COMPACT_ATOMS: atom_id res chain seq x y z
N MET A 1 15.88 -69.62 18.57
CA MET A 1 17.19 -69.80 19.24
C MET A 1 18.25 -69.75 18.14
N TYR A 2 19.27 -68.92 18.34
CA TYR A 2 20.18 -68.30 17.36
C TYR A 2 21.15 -69.25 16.64
N ARG A 3 21.56 -68.87 15.42
CA ARG A 3 22.91 -69.02 14.78
C ARG A 3 22.84 -68.47 13.34
N ILE A 4 23.06 -67.17 13.08
CA ILE A 4 24.34 -66.53 12.73
C ILE A 4 25.30 -67.44 11.94
N ILE A 5 25.34 -67.26 10.61
CA ILE A 5 26.53 -67.44 9.78
C ILE A 5 26.62 -66.22 8.88
N CYS A 6 27.61 -65.36 9.19
CA CYS A 6 28.08 -64.30 8.32
C CYS A 6 28.73 -64.92 7.07
N LEU A 7 28.30 -64.51 5.88
CA LEU A 7 29.13 -64.59 4.69
C LEU A 7 29.39 -63.17 4.18
N TRP A 8 30.66 -62.81 4.21
CA TRP A 8 31.23 -61.61 3.63
C TRP A 8 31.05 -61.65 2.11
N LEU A 9 30.36 -60.66 1.55
CA LEU A 9 30.52 -60.28 0.15
C LEU A 9 31.19 -58.91 0.12
N LEU A 10 32.51 -58.96 -0.11
CA LEU A 10 33.33 -57.84 -0.52
C LEU A 10 32.76 -57.26 -1.82
N PHE A 11 31.95 -56.20 -1.72
CA PHE A 11 31.80 -55.28 -2.84
C PHE A 11 32.91 -54.25 -2.75
N SER A 12 33.88 -54.39 -3.64
CA SER A 12 34.84 -53.36 -3.97
C SER A 12 34.09 -52.04 -4.20
N THR A 13 34.32 -51.06 -3.34
CA THR A 13 34.02 -49.67 -3.65
C THR A 13 34.99 -49.21 -4.72
N ALA A 14 34.70 -49.59 -5.97
CA ALA A 14 35.16 -48.82 -7.11
C ALA A 14 34.51 -47.44 -6.98
N VAL A 15 35.30 -46.48 -6.49
CA VAL A 15 35.03 -45.07 -6.62
C VAL A 15 34.89 -44.80 -8.12
N PHE A 16 33.66 -44.82 -8.63
CA PHE A 16 33.37 -44.21 -9.92
C PHE A 16 33.61 -42.72 -9.74
N ALA A 17 34.73 -42.27 -10.29
CA ALA A 17 35.12 -40.88 -10.30
C ALA A 17 33.99 -40.02 -10.88
N GLN A 18 33.81 -38.90 -10.19
CA GLN A 18 32.80 -37.86 -10.35
C GLN A 18 33.02 -37.04 -11.64
N GLU A 19 33.16 -37.69 -12.80
CA GLU A 19 33.49 -37.01 -14.07
C GLU A 19 32.30 -36.23 -14.66
N ASN A 20 31.06 -36.62 -14.36
CA ASN A 20 29.86 -35.95 -14.91
C ASN A 20 29.47 -34.65 -14.20
N SER A 21 30.24 -34.18 -13.21
CA SER A 21 29.95 -32.94 -12.48
C SER A 21 30.96 -31.83 -12.74
N VAL A 22 31.92 -32.02 -13.65
CA VAL A 22 32.90 -31.00 -14.04
C VAL A 22 32.52 -30.39 -15.39
N PHE A 23 32.46 -29.07 -15.42
CA PHE A 23 32.07 -28.27 -16.59
C PHE A 23 33.20 -27.29 -16.96
N GLU A 24 33.22 -26.83 -18.22
CA GLU A 24 34.19 -25.85 -18.71
C GLU A 24 34.01 -24.51 -17.99
N ALA A 25 32.76 -24.08 -17.86
CA ALA A 25 32.39 -22.84 -17.18
C ALA A 25 31.01 -22.94 -16.52
N ILE A 26 30.82 -22.17 -15.44
CA ILE A 26 29.56 -22.06 -14.70
C ILE A 26 29.17 -20.60 -14.48
N GLY A 27 27.88 -20.26 -14.59
CA GLY A 27 27.41 -18.91 -14.34
C GLY A 27 25.94 -18.84 -13.92
N ILE A 28 25.53 -17.66 -13.49
CA ILE A 28 24.13 -17.38 -13.12
C ILE A 28 23.31 -17.27 -14.41
N SER A 29 22.13 -17.91 -14.44
CA SER A 29 21.21 -17.71 -15.57
C SER A 29 20.44 -16.40 -15.41
N GLU A 30 20.35 -15.66 -16.51
CA GLU A 30 19.50 -14.47 -16.61
C GLU A 30 18.07 -14.81 -17.05
N GLN A 31 17.84 -16.02 -17.58
CA GLN A 31 16.53 -16.45 -18.09
C GLN A 31 15.59 -16.89 -16.97
N ALA A 32 16.13 -17.57 -15.95
CA ALA A 32 15.37 -18.00 -14.78
C ALA A 32 16.31 -18.16 -13.58
N TYR A 33 15.96 -17.55 -12.44
CA TYR A 33 16.84 -17.47 -11.27
C TYR A 33 17.19 -18.84 -10.65
N CYS A 34 16.34 -19.86 -10.82
CA CYS A 34 16.56 -21.21 -10.30
C CYS A 34 17.55 -22.03 -11.16
N PHE A 35 17.93 -21.53 -12.35
CA PHE A 35 18.84 -22.19 -13.27
C PHE A 35 20.26 -21.59 -13.24
N ALA A 36 21.25 -22.46 -13.40
CA ALA A 36 22.63 -22.13 -13.70
C ALA A 36 22.90 -22.33 -15.20
N LYS A 37 23.77 -21.51 -15.78
CA LYS A 37 24.37 -21.76 -17.10
C LYS A 37 25.59 -22.66 -16.89
N LEU A 38 25.68 -23.76 -17.64
CA LEU A 38 26.80 -24.68 -17.64
C LEU A 38 27.33 -24.87 -19.06
N THR A 39 28.64 -24.76 -19.26
CA THR A 39 29.27 -25.03 -20.57
C THR A 39 29.96 -26.39 -20.54
N LYS A 40 29.64 -27.24 -21.51
CA LYS A 40 30.29 -28.54 -21.74
C LYS A 40 30.34 -28.82 -23.24
N ASP A 41 31.48 -29.27 -23.74
CA ASP A 41 31.73 -29.53 -25.16
C ASP A 41 31.41 -28.29 -26.02
N HIS A 42 31.79 -27.11 -25.51
CA HIS A 42 31.49 -25.79 -26.09
C HIS A 42 30.00 -25.45 -26.29
N LYS A 43 29.09 -26.29 -25.80
CA LYS A 43 27.64 -26.01 -25.77
C LYS A 43 27.24 -25.56 -24.37
N THR A 44 26.31 -24.59 -24.31
CA THR A 44 25.76 -24.11 -23.03
C THR A 44 24.42 -24.78 -22.77
N TYR A 45 24.25 -25.24 -21.54
CA TYR A 45 23.03 -25.87 -21.03
C TYR A 45 22.52 -25.09 -19.83
N LEU A 46 21.24 -25.28 -19.52
CA LEU A 46 20.61 -24.78 -18.31
C LEU A 46 20.45 -25.91 -17.31
N TYR A 47 20.95 -25.70 -16.09
CA TYR A 47 20.92 -26.67 -15.00
C TYR A 47 20.09 -26.13 -13.85
N HIS A 48 19.00 -26.80 -13.50
CA HIS A 48 18.20 -26.42 -12.35
C HIS A 48 18.96 -26.71 -11.07
N THR A 49 19.29 -25.69 -10.29
CA THR A 49 20.25 -25.78 -9.18
C THR A 49 19.82 -26.69 -8.03
N THR A 50 18.50 -26.83 -7.83
CA THR A 50 17.91 -27.75 -6.83
C THR A 50 17.69 -29.19 -7.32
N SER A 51 17.00 -29.40 -8.45
CA SER A 51 16.65 -30.74 -8.92
C SER A 51 17.73 -31.44 -9.74
N GLY A 52 18.70 -30.70 -10.25
CA GLY A 52 19.75 -31.23 -11.12
C GLY A 52 19.30 -31.56 -12.55
N VAL A 53 18.09 -31.15 -12.94
CA VAL A 53 17.60 -31.32 -14.30
C VAL A 53 18.37 -30.39 -15.24
N MET A 54 18.96 -30.97 -16.27
CA MET A 54 19.69 -30.27 -17.33
C MET A 54 18.85 -30.23 -18.61
N VAL A 55 18.70 -29.04 -19.19
CA VAL A 55 17.86 -28.75 -20.37
C VAL A 55 18.63 -27.87 -21.36
N ASP A 56 18.19 -27.84 -22.62
CA ASP A 56 18.82 -27.06 -23.69
C ASP A 56 18.38 -25.59 -23.65
N ALA A 57 17.10 -25.33 -23.36
CA ALA A 57 16.53 -23.99 -23.33
C ALA A 57 15.30 -23.90 -22.40
N ILE A 58 14.90 -22.66 -22.11
CA ILE A 58 13.61 -22.30 -21.52
C ILE A 58 12.81 -21.60 -22.62
N GLU A 59 11.59 -22.07 -22.88
CA GLU A 59 10.69 -21.46 -23.87
C GLU A 59 9.86 -20.34 -23.24
N ASP A 60 9.21 -20.65 -22.12
CA ASP A 60 8.29 -19.75 -21.44
C ASP A 60 8.29 -20.06 -19.93
N TYR A 61 7.83 -19.12 -19.11
CA TYR A 61 7.59 -19.36 -17.71
C TYR A 61 6.49 -18.44 -17.18
N ASN A 62 5.60 -19.01 -16.37
CA ASN A 62 4.51 -18.27 -15.75
C ASN A 62 4.16 -18.90 -14.40
N ALA A 63 3.86 -18.06 -13.41
CA ALA A 63 3.76 -18.44 -12.01
C ALA A 63 5.04 -19.14 -11.52
N ASP A 64 4.91 -20.38 -11.07
CA ASP A 64 6.01 -21.26 -10.67
C ASP A 64 6.30 -22.35 -11.71
N MET A 65 5.65 -22.34 -12.88
CA MET A 65 5.83 -23.31 -13.97
C MET A 65 6.76 -22.74 -15.04
N ILE A 66 7.69 -23.56 -15.52
CA ILE A 66 8.69 -23.21 -16.52
C ILE A 66 8.61 -24.25 -17.64
N VAL A 67 8.36 -23.80 -18.87
CA VAL A 67 8.43 -24.63 -20.07
C VAL A 67 9.88 -24.76 -20.48
N VAL A 68 10.37 -25.99 -20.48
CA VAL A 68 11.77 -26.32 -20.83
C VAL A 68 11.82 -27.15 -22.10
N ILE A 69 12.91 -26.98 -22.85
CA ILE A 69 13.19 -27.75 -24.06
C ILE A 69 14.39 -28.64 -23.81
N LYS A 70 14.25 -29.93 -24.13
CA LYS A 70 15.35 -30.89 -24.15
C LYS A 70 15.24 -31.80 -25.36
N ASP A 71 16.31 -31.88 -26.15
CA ASP A 71 16.41 -32.71 -27.35
C ASP A 71 15.27 -32.43 -28.37
N GLY A 72 14.79 -31.18 -28.40
CA GLY A 72 13.70 -30.73 -29.28
C GLY A 72 12.28 -30.96 -28.74
N TYR A 73 12.13 -31.58 -27.57
CA TYR A 73 10.85 -31.82 -26.92
C TYR A 73 10.59 -30.84 -25.77
N PHE A 74 9.32 -30.55 -25.54
CA PHE A 74 8.86 -29.65 -24.50
C PHE A 74 8.46 -30.42 -23.23
N GLY A 75 8.66 -29.79 -22.08
CA GLY A 75 8.23 -30.29 -20.79
C GLY A 75 8.06 -29.15 -19.79
N ILE A 76 7.52 -29.45 -18.62
CA ILE A 76 7.22 -28.45 -17.60
C ILE A 76 7.97 -28.80 -16.31
N ILE A 77 8.69 -27.84 -15.76
CA ILE A 77 9.37 -27.96 -14.46
C ILE A 77 8.98 -26.78 -13.57
N THR A 78 8.88 -27.01 -12.25
CA THR A 78 8.63 -25.91 -11.31
C THR A 78 9.90 -25.14 -10.98
N THR A 79 9.77 -23.93 -10.42
CA THR A 79 10.89 -23.17 -9.82
C THR A 79 11.61 -23.89 -8.68
N GLN A 80 10.95 -24.89 -8.07
CA GLN A 80 11.53 -25.78 -7.05
C GLN A 80 12.13 -27.06 -7.66
N GLY A 81 12.06 -27.21 -8.99
CA GLY A 81 12.68 -28.29 -9.73
C GLY A 81 11.83 -29.55 -9.89
N ARG A 82 10.52 -29.52 -9.60
CA ARG A 82 9.62 -30.66 -9.81
C ARG A 82 9.21 -30.73 -11.29
N LEU A 83 9.50 -31.86 -11.95
CA LEU A 83 9.12 -32.11 -13.34
C LEU A 83 7.68 -32.67 -13.44
N PHE A 84 6.88 -32.17 -14.38
CA PHE A 84 5.53 -32.66 -14.66
C PHE A 84 5.55 -33.71 -15.78
N GLY A 85 5.92 -34.95 -15.45
CA GLY A 85 6.02 -36.04 -16.43
C GLY A 85 7.36 -36.04 -17.20
N ALA A 86 7.38 -36.68 -18.37
CA ALA A 86 8.56 -36.69 -19.23
C ALA A 86 8.63 -35.41 -20.10
N ILE A 87 9.82 -35.12 -20.63
CA ILE A 87 10.01 -34.05 -21.62
C ILE A 87 9.85 -34.68 -23.02
N ASP A 88 8.62 -34.85 -23.45
CA ASP A 88 8.24 -35.61 -24.66
C ASP A 88 6.99 -35.04 -25.36
N TYR A 89 6.67 -33.76 -25.12
CA TYR A 89 5.60 -33.05 -25.82
C TYR A 89 6.14 -32.33 -27.06
N ASP A 90 5.28 -32.20 -28.07
CA ASP A 90 5.58 -31.42 -29.28
C ASP A 90 5.48 -29.91 -29.02
N ASP A 91 4.62 -29.52 -28.07
CA ASP A 91 4.38 -28.13 -27.67
C ASP A 91 3.70 -28.08 -26.30
N VAL A 92 3.91 -26.98 -25.56
CA VAL A 92 3.30 -26.70 -24.26
C VAL A 92 2.95 -25.22 -24.14
N GLU A 93 1.68 -24.93 -23.89
CA GLU A 93 1.18 -23.58 -23.68
C GLU A 93 0.72 -23.38 -22.23
N LEU A 94 1.29 -22.41 -21.51
CA LEU A 94 0.89 -22.09 -20.14
C LEU A 94 -0.36 -21.22 -20.12
N GLN A 95 -1.38 -21.65 -19.37
CA GLN A 95 -2.67 -20.98 -19.22
C GLN A 95 -2.91 -20.64 -17.74
N THR A 96 -2.80 -19.36 -17.40
CA THR A 96 -2.96 -18.88 -16.02
C THR A 96 -3.95 -17.72 -15.96
N ASP A 97 -4.80 -17.69 -14.94
CA ASP A 97 -5.61 -16.51 -14.61
C ASP A 97 -5.13 -15.93 -13.28
N TYR A 98 -4.62 -14.70 -13.35
CA TYR A 98 -4.08 -13.97 -12.22
C TYR A 98 -4.87 -12.69 -11.99
N ARG A 99 -5.69 -12.67 -10.94
CA ARG A 99 -6.44 -11.47 -10.52
C ARG A 99 -5.65 -10.53 -9.60
N GLY A 100 -4.39 -10.85 -9.31
CA GLY A 100 -3.58 -10.18 -8.29
C GLY A 100 -2.67 -9.05 -8.79
N GLN A 101 -2.90 -8.49 -9.98
CA GLN A 101 -1.97 -7.55 -10.67
C GLN A 101 -1.40 -6.41 -9.80
N TRP A 102 -2.03 -6.07 -8.67
CA TRP A 102 -1.64 -4.94 -7.80
C TRP A 102 -1.36 -5.33 -6.34
N TYR A 103 -1.50 -6.60 -5.95
CA TYR A 103 -1.38 -7.03 -4.56
C TYR A 103 -0.51 -8.29 -4.42
N PRO A 104 0.63 -8.20 -3.72
CA PRO A 104 1.40 -9.38 -3.33
C PRO A 104 0.51 -10.38 -2.56
N ALA A 105 0.75 -11.68 -2.77
CA ALA A 105 0.09 -12.80 -2.07
C ALA A 105 -1.37 -13.15 -2.46
N ILE A 106 -1.95 -12.58 -3.52
CA ILE A 106 -3.19 -13.13 -4.10
C ILE A 106 -2.84 -14.39 -4.92
N PRO A 107 -3.45 -15.56 -4.65
CA PRO A 107 -3.19 -16.78 -5.43
C PRO A 107 -3.74 -16.66 -6.85
N TYR A 108 -3.15 -17.42 -7.78
CA TYR A 108 -3.70 -17.60 -9.11
C TYR A 108 -5.09 -18.25 -9.01
N ASN A 109 -6.05 -17.80 -9.83
CA ASN A 109 -7.36 -18.44 -9.92
C ASN A 109 -7.23 -19.87 -10.47
N TYR A 110 -6.36 -20.05 -11.47
CA TYR A 110 -5.95 -21.36 -11.97
C TYR A 110 -4.58 -21.29 -12.64
N LYS A 111 -3.95 -22.48 -12.72
CA LYS A 111 -2.70 -22.76 -13.42
C LYS A 111 -2.89 -24.05 -14.20
N PHE A 112 -2.85 -23.97 -15.52
CA PHE A 112 -2.90 -25.13 -16.41
C PHE A 112 -1.79 -25.03 -17.45
N ALA A 113 -1.43 -26.16 -18.02
CA ALA A 113 -0.64 -26.25 -19.22
C ALA A 113 -1.41 -27.07 -20.24
N ILE A 114 -1.63 -26.49 -21.43
CA ILE A 114 -2.15 -27.20 -22.59
C ILE A 114 -0.96 -27.92 -23.22
N THR A 115 -1.05 -29.24 -23.33
CA THR A 115 0.02 -30.08 -23.88
C THR A 115 -0.38 -30.60 -25.24
N LYS A 116 0.59 -30.70 -26.16
CA LYS A 116 0.36 -31.20 -27.51
C LYS A 116 1.26 -32.39 -27.81
N ARG A 117 0.66 -33.43 -28.41
CA ARG A 117 1.39 -34.58 -28.95
C ARG A 117 0.68 -35.16 -30.15
N ALA A 118 1.41 -35.40 -31.24
CA ALA A 118 0.89 -35.96 -32.49
C ALA A 118 -0.36 -35.24 -33.02
N GLY A 119 -0.41 -33.91 -32.88
CA GLY A 119 -1.52 -33.07 -33.33
C GLY A 119 -2.76 -33.09 -32.41
N LYS A 120 -2.73 -33.80 -31.29
CA LYS A 120 -3.81 -33.83 -30.28
C LYS A 120 -3.45 -33.02 -29.06
N TYR A 121 -4.48 -32.58 -28.32
CA TYR A 121 -4.37 -31.70 -27.17
C TYR A 121 -4.80 -32.38 -25.87
N GLY A 122 -4.03 -32.11 -24.81
CA GLY A 122 -4.23 -32.59 -23.45
C GLY A 122 -4.02 -31.47 -22.43
N ILE A 123 -4.23 -31.74 -21.14
CA ILE A 123 -4.16 -30.75 -20.07
C ILE A 123 -3.45 -31.31 -18.84
N VAL A 124 -2.54 -30.52 -18.28
CA VAL A 124 -1.89 -30.74 -16.99
C VAL A 124 -2.21 -29.55 -16.07
N ASN A 125 -2.50 -29.78 -14.79
CA ASN A 125 -2.74 -28.69 -13.83
C ASN A 125 -1.42 -28.20 -13.19
N GLY A 126 -1.49 -27.10 -12.44
CA GLY A 126 -0.32 -26.51 -11.75
C GLY A 126 0.32 -27.39 -10.67
N ASP A 127 -0.33 -28.49 -10.28
CA ASP A 127 0.23 -29.49 -9.39
C ASP A 127 1.00 -30.60 -10.13
N GLY A 128 1.03 -30.56 -11.47
CA GLY A 128 1.61 -31.59 -12.32
C GLY A 128 0.72 -32.81 -12.53
N LYS A 129 -0.55 -32.75 -12.13
CA LYS A 129 -1.52 -33.82 -12.42
C LYS A 129 -1.95 -33.72 -13.87
N VAL A 130 -1.76 -34.80 -14.63
CA VAL A 130 -2.34 -34.96 -15.96
C VAL A 130 -3.85 -35.11 -15.81
N ILE A 131 -4.60 -34.10 -16.28
CA ILE A 131 -6.07 -34.09 -16.28
C ILE A 131 -6.59 -34.85 -17.50
N SER A 132 -5.94 -34.65 -18.65
CA SER A 132 -6.18 -35.44 -19.85
C SER A 132 -4.88 -35.58 -20.61
N GLU A 133 -4.56 -36.81 -21.03
CA GLU A 133 -3.53 -37.02 -22.06
C GLU A 133 -3.95 -36.36 -23.39
N PRO A 134 -3.00 -36.06 -24.28
CA PRO A 134 -3.30 -35.55 -25.62
C PRO A 134 -4.21 -36.49 -26.44
N GLN A 135 -5.48 -36.12 -26.58
CA GLN A 135 -6.49 -36.92 -27.32
C GLN A 135 -7.55 -36.10 -28.06
N TYR A 136 -7.78 -34.85 -27.65
CA TYR A 136 -8.81 -33.98 -28.23
C TYR A 136 -8.30 -33.19 -29.45
N ASP A 137 -9.22 -32.78 -30.32
CA ASP A 137 -8.89 -31.97 -31.51
C ASP A 137 -8.48 -30.55 -31.11
N ALA A 138 -9.12 -30.01 -30.07
CA ALA A 138 -8.76 -28.74 -29.42
C ALA A 138 -9.25 -28.72 -27.96
N VAL A 139 -8.67 -27.83 -27.15
CA VAL A 139 -9.05 -27.61 -25.75
C VAL A 139 -9.08 -26.12 -25.42
N LYS A 140 -9.95 -25.71 -24.50
CA LYS A 140 -10.05 -24.32 -24.02
C LYS A 140 -10.34 -24.30 -22.52
N ILE A 141 -9.53 -23.60 -21.75
CA ILE A 141 -9.76 -23.43 -20.31
C ILE A 141 -10.92 -22.45 -20.11
N ILE A 142 -12.01 -22.89 -19.47
CA ILE A 142 -13.19 -22.06 -19.22
C ILE A 142 -13.14 -21.44 -17.82
N SER A 143 -12.74 -22.23 -16.83
CA SER A 143 -12.57 -21.81 -15.43
C SER A 143 -11.61 -22.75 -14.70
N SER A 144 -11.37 -22.51 -13.41
CA SER A 144 -10.62 -23.42 -12.54
C SER A 144 -11.26 -24.80 -12.39
N LYS A 145 -12.54 -24.94 -12.76
CA LYS A 145 -13.35 -26.16 -12.59
C LYS A 145 -13.68 -26.84 -13.92
N LEU A 146 -13.54 -26.17 -15.06
CA LEU A 146 -14.06 -26.65 -16.34
C LEU A 146 -13.11 -26.40 -17.52
N ILE A 147 -12.99 -27.41 -18.37
CA ILE A 147 -12.23 -27.35 -19.62
C ILE A 147 -13.17 -27.72 -20.76
N ALA A 148 -13.30 -26.85 -21.75
CA ALA A 148 -14.02 -27.16 -22.98
C ALA A 148 -13.12 -27.98 -23.90
N ILE A 149 -13.71 -28.99 -24.54
CA ILE A 149 -13.02 -29.94 -25.41
C ILE A 149 -13.75 -30.02 -26.75
N GLU A 150 -12.97 -30.15 -27.83
CA GLU A 150 -13.49 -30.32 -29.18
C GLU A 150 -13.21 -31.73 -29.71
N GLU A 151 -14.25 -32.34 -30.29
CA GLU A 151 -14.14 -33.55 -31.10
C GLU A 151 -15.05 -33.42 -32.32
N ASN A 152 -14.52 -33.71 -33.51
CA ASN A 152 -15.28 -33.73 -34.77
C ASN A 152 -16.04 -32.41 -35.06
N GLY A 153 -15.45 -31.26 -34.73
CA GLY A 153 -16.04 -29.94 -35.00
C GLY A 153 -17.20 -29.55 -34.07
N LYS A 154 -17.36 -30.25 -32.94
CA LYS A 154 -18.32 -29.91 -31.89
C LYS A 154 -17.63 -29.74 -30.56
N TRP A 155 -18.21 -28.90 -29.71
CA TRP A 155 -17.71 -28.59 -28.38
C TRP A 155 -18.55 -29.25 -27.29
N GLY A 156 -17.83 -29.77 -26.29
CA GLY A 156 -18.33 -30.28 -25.02
C GLY A 156 -17.41 -29.81 -23.90
N TRP A 157 -17.49 -30.43 -22.72
CA TRP A 157 -16.58 -30.08 -21.62
C TRP A 157 -16.37 -31.21 -20.61
N ILE A 158 -15.22 -31.13 -19.96
CA ILE A 158 -14.76 -32.04 -18.92
C ILE A 158 -14.52 -31.31 -17.60
N SER A 159 -14.56 -32.06 -16.51
CA SER A 159 -14.14 -31.61 -15.18
C SER A 159 -12.64 -31.31 -15.17
N ALA A 160 -12.25 -30.12 -14.71
CA ALA A 160 -10.84 -29.78 -14.55
C ALA A 160 -10.17 -30.47 -13.35
N ALA A 161 -10.95 -31.09 -12.47
CA ALA A 161 -10.43 -31.79 -11.30
C ALA A 161 -9.83 -33.15 -11.66
N ASP A 162 -10.44 -33.86 -12.60
CA ASP A 162 -10.15 -35.27 -12.90
C ASP A 162 -10.32 -35.69 -14.36
N GLY A 163 -10.72 -34.78 -15.25
CA GLY A 163 -10.89 -35.07 -16.68
C GLY A 163 -12.18 -35.79 -17.02
N ALA A 164 -13.10 -35.99 -16.06
CA ALA A 164 -14.37 -36.66 -16.32
C ALA A 164 -15.21 -35.89 -17.36
N VAL A 165 -15.74 -36.59 -18.37
CA VAL A 165 -16.64 -36.01 -19.38
C VAL A 165 -17.97 -35.66 -18.73
N LEU A 166 -18.23 -34.37 -18.56
CA LEU A 166 -19.47 -33.85 -17.99
C LEU A 166 -20.51 -33.62 -19.08
N GLN A 167 -20.09 -33.16 -20.25
CA GLN A 167 -20.94 -32.99 -21.42
C GLN A 167 -20.19 -33.39 -22.68
N LYS A 168 -20.75 -34.35 -23.42
CA LYS A 168 -20.20 -34.79 -24.71
C LYS A 168 -20.25 -33.66 -25.75
N PRO A 169 -19.31 -33.62 -26.71
CA PRO A 169 -19.31 -32.59 -27.74
C PRO A 169 -20.54 -32.63 -28.66
N VAL A 170 -21.41 -31.62 -28.53
CA VAL A 170 -22.69 -31.52 -29.27
C VAL A 170 -23.06 -30.07 -29.63
N TYR A 171 -22.30 -29.09 -29.17
CA TYR A 171 -22.56 -27.67 -29.40
C TYR A 171 -21.64 -27.13 -30.48
N ASP A 172 -22.08 -26.06 -31.15
CA ASP A 172 -21.25 -25.39 -32.15
C ASP A 172 -20.13 -24.60 -31.47
N GLU A 173 -20.39 -24.09 -30.26
CA GLU A 173 -19.42 -23.38 -29.43
C GLU A 173 -19.80 -23.50 -27.94
N VAL A 174 -18.80 -23.52 -27.07
CA VAL A 174 -18.94 -23.41 -25.60
C VAL A 174 -18.04 -22.28 -25.09
N GLY A 175 -18.60 -21.41 -24.25
CA GLY A 175 -17.94 -20.22 -23.72
C GLY A 175 -18.09 -20.05 -22.22
N LYS A 176 -17.21 -19.22 -21.65
CA LYS A 176 -17.30 -18.79 -20.25
C LYS A 176 -18.55 -17.95 -20.04
N ASN A 177 -19.31 -18.24 -18.97
CA ASN A 177 -20.31 -17.33 -18.46
C ASN A 177 -19.66 -16.43 -17.38
N TYR A 178 -19.76 -15.11 -17.53
CA TYR A 178 -19.16 -14.15 -16.59
C TYR A 178 -20.05 -13.85 -15.38
N GLY A 179 -21.36 -14.17 -15.46
CA GLY A 179 -22.34 -13.92 -14.39
C GLY A 179 -22.51 -15.10 -13.43
N ASP A 180 -22.18 -16.32 -13.84
CA ASP A 180 -22.22 -17.52 -13.00
C ASP A 180 -21.08 -18.47 -13.36
N GLU A 181 -20.17 -18.67 -12.40
CA GLU A 181 -19.02 -19.57 -12.57
C GLU A 181 -19.41 -21.04 -12.72
N ASN A 182 -20.63 -21.42 -12.34
CA ASN A 182 -21.15 -22.78 -12.46
C ASN A 182 -21.94 -23.00 -13.75
N ALA A 183 -22.02 -21.99 -14.61
CA ALA A 183 -22.70 -22.06 -15.89
C ALA A 183 -21.75 -21.83 -17.07
N VAL A 184 -22.15 -22.32 -18.24
CA VAL A 184 -21.46 -22.13 -19.51
C VAL A 184 -22.43 -21.65 -20.57
N SER A 185 -21.94 -20.73 -21.39
CA SER A 185 -22.66 -20.29 -22.58
C SER A 185 -22.56 -21.38 -23.64
N ILE A 186 -23.71 -21.80 -24.17
CA ILE A 186 -23.80 -22.84 -25.21
C ILE A 186 -24.43 -22.25 -26.47
N TYR A 187 -23.89 -22.61 -27.63
CA TYR A 187 -24.40 -22.13 -28.91
C TYR A 187 -24.82 -23.28 -29.81
N ARG A 188 -25.97 -23.11 -30.45
CA ARG A 188 -26.47 -24.01 -31.50
C ARG A 188 -27.16 -23.19 -32.59
N GLN A 189 -26.75 -23.36 -33.83
CA GLN A 189 -27.27 -22.65 -35.00
C GLN A 189 -27.26 -21.12 -34.82
N GLY A 190 -26.21 -20.58 -34.19
CA GLY A 190 -26.05 -19.16 -33.93
C GLY A 190 -26.97 -18.58 -32.85
N LYS A 191 -27.73 -19.43 -32.12
CA LYS A 191 -28.55 -19.02 -30.99
C LYS A 191 -27.87 -19.36 -29.66
N ALA A 192 -28.02 -18.46 -28.70
CA ALA A 192 -27.46 -18.58 -27.36
C ALA A 192 -28.40 -19.32 -26.42
N GLY A 193 -27.82 -20.20 -25.62
CA GLY A 193 -28.43 -20.87 -24.47
C GLY A 193 -27.46 -20.88 -23.29
N LEU A 194 -27.90 -21.49 -22.20
CA LEU A 194 -27.13 -21.60 -20.96
C LEU A 194 -27.26 -23.01 -20.38
N ALA A 195 -26.15 -23.59 -19.96
CA ALA A 195 -26.12 -24.88 -19.26
C ALA A 195 -25.26 -24.80 -18.00
N LEU A 196 -25.57 -25.64 -17.02
CA LEU A 196 -24.72 -25.87 -15.85
C LEU A 196 -23.50 -26.72 -16.22
N MET A 197 -22.46 -26.64 -15.39
CA MET A 197 -21.24 -27.44 -15.51
C MET A 197 -21.48 -28.95 -15.61
N ASN A 198 -22.57 -29.47 -15.07
CA ASN A 198 -22.91 -30.89 -15.14
C ASN A 198 -23.62 -31.31 -16.43
N GLY A 199 -23.82 -30.40 -17.40
CA GLY A 199 -24.55 -30.66 -18.65
C GLY A 199 -26.04 -30.32 -18.61
N THR A 200 -26.61 -29.98 -17.46
CA THR A 200 -28.04 -29.60 -17.37
C THR A 200 -28.29 -28.26 -18.08
N VAL A 201 -29.13 -28.26 -19.10
CA VAL A 201 -29.54 -27.04 -19.82
C VAL A 201 -30.51 -26.23 -18.95
N LEU A 202 -30.15 -24.96 -18.68
CA LEU A 202 -30.99 -23.99 -17.96
C LEU A 202 -31.86 -23.20 -18.93
N ILE A 203 -31.26 -22.77 -20.04
CA ILE A 203 -31.93 -22.01 -21.09
C ILE A 203 -31.56 -22.66 -22.42
N GLU A 204 -32.55 -23.18 -23.13
CA GLU A 204 -32.34 -23.77 -24.45
C GLU A 204 -31.77 -22.73 -25.44
N PRO A 205 -30.89 -23.12 -26.38
CA PRO A 205 -30.39 -22.23 -27.44
C PRO A 205 -31.50 -21.69 -28.35
N GLN A 206 -32.12 -20.58 -27.95
CA GLN A 206 -33.25 -19.99 -28.66
C GLN A 206 -33.19 -18.46 -28.77
N TYR A 207 -32.35 -17.81 -27.96
CA TYR A 207 -32.24 -16.37 -27.91
C TYR A 207 -31.10 -15.85 -28.78
N ARG A 208 -31.22 -14.61 -29.23
CA ARG A 208 -30.11 -13.92 -29.89
C ARG A 208 -28.93 -13.76 -28.94
N PHE A 209 -29.21 -13.39 -27.69
CA PHE A 209 -28.18 -13.20 -26.69
C PHE A 209 -28.67 -13.42 -25.25
N ILE A 210 -27.77 -13.90 -24.40
CA ILE A 210 -27.98 -14.04 -22.95
C ILE A 210 -26.77 -13.43 -22.24
N GLY A 211 -26.99 -12.32 -21.54
CA GLY A 211 -26.01 -11.67 -20.67
C GLY A 211 -26.39 -11.83 -19.21
N TYR A 212 -25.80 -11.01 -18.35
CA TYR A 212 -26.16 -10.92 -16.95
C TYR A 212 -26.48 -9.47 -16.55
N ILE A 213 -27.18 -9.32 -15.45
CA ILE A 213 -27.41 -8.05 -14.76
C ILE A 213 -27.40 -8.31 -13.26
N SER A 214 -26.70 -7.48 -12.49
CA SER A 214 -26.62 -7.63 -11.04
C SER A 214 -27.57 -6.66 -10.34
N ILE A 215 -28.51 -7.17 -9.54
CA ILE A 215 -29.53 -6.39 -8.82
C ILE A 215 -29.40 -6.73 -7.34
N GLN A 216 -29.07 -5.75 -6.48
CA GLN A 216 -28.77 -5.96 -5.05
C GLN A 216 -27.81 -7.12 -4.76
N SER A 217 -26.76 -7.28 -5.58
CA SER A 217 -25.79 -8.38 -5.48
C SER A 217 -26.32 -9.76 -5.89
N THR A 218 -27.54 -9.86 -6.41
CA THR A 218 -28.07 -11.09 -7.03
C THR A 218 -27.93 -10.98 -8.54
N ASN A 219 -27.39 -12.02 -9.17
CA ASN A 219 -27.24 -12.07 -10.62
C ASN A 219 -28.51 -12.62 -11.26
N TYR A 220 -28.93 -11.98 -12.34
CA TYR A 220 -30.02 -12.41 -13.21
C TYR A 220 -29.49 -12.54 -14.64
N HIS A 221 -30.10 -13.39 -15.45
CA HIS A 221 -29.78 -13.42 -16.87
C HIS A 221 -30.58 -12.38 -17.62
N LYS A 222 -29.90 -11.48 -18.32
CA LYS A 222 -30.51 -10.49 -19.20
C LYS A 222 -30.65 -11.09 -20.59
N ILE A 223 -31.89 -11.41 -20.95
CA ILE A 223 -32.23 -12.09 -22.20
C ILE A 223 -32.55 -11.04 -23.25
N GLN A 224 -32.01 -11.20 -24.46
CA GLN A 224 -32.32 -10.33 -25.60
C GLN A 224 -32.91 -11.14 -26.75
N GLN A 225 -34.06 -10.67 -27.23
CA GLN A 225 -34.73 -11.16 -28.43
C GLN A 225 -35.38 -9.97 -29.15
N ASP A 226 -35.20 -9.87 -30.48
CA ASP A 226 -35.84 -8.83 -31.32
C ASP A 226 -35.71 -7.39 -30.80
N GLN A 227 -34.51 -7.02 -30.32
CA GLN A 227 -34.19 -5.71 -29.71
C GLN A 227 -34.94 -5.39 -28.40
N LYS A 228 -35.67 -6.36 -27.84
CA LYS A 228 -36.31 -6.27 -26.53
C LYS A 228 -35.53 -7.06 -25.50
N PHE A 229 -35.70 -6.68 -24.24
CA PHE A 229 -35.02 -7.28 -23.10
C PHE A 229 -36.04 -7.84 -22.10
N GLY A 230 -35.67 -8.96 -21.49
CA GLY A 230 -36.34 -9.56 -20.35
C GLY A 230 -35.31 -10.12 -19.37
N LEU A 231 -35.78 -10.63 -18.24
CA LEU A 231 -34.93 -11.21 -17.19
C LEU A 231 -35.36 -12.64 -16.89
N SER A 232 -34.39 -13.48 -16.56
CA SER A 232 -34.63 -14.75 -15.87
C SER A 232 -33.74 -14.86 -14.62
N ASP A 233 -34.17 -15.69 -13.67
CA ASP A 233 -33.35 -16.00 -12.50
C ASP A 233 -32.18 -16.93 -12.86
N THR A 234 -31.31 -17.22 -11.89
CA THR A 234 -30.14 -18.10 -12.08
C THR A 234 -30.50 -19.55 -12.44
N SER A 235 -31.76 -19.96 -12.26
CA SER A 235 -32.25 -21.27 -12.71
C SER A 235 -32.82 -21.26 -14.13
N GLY A 236 -32.80 -20.11 -14.82
CA GLY A 236 -33.34 -19.94 -16.15
C GLY A 236 -34.86 -19.67 -16.18
N ARG A 237 -35.51 -19.49 -15.03
CA ARG A 237 -36.96 -19.20 -14.98
C ARG A 237 -37.22 -17.73 -15.30
N PRO A 238 -38.20 -17.42 -16.18
CA PRO A 238 -38.54 -16.02 -16.48
C PRO A 238 -38.94 -15.23 -15.24
N VAL A 239 -38.37 -14.02 -15.11
CA VAL A 239 -38.67 -13.02 -14.06
C VAL A 239 -39.40 -11.84 -14.68
N LEU A 240 -38.85 -11.27 -15.76
CA LEU A 240 -39.49 -10.24 -16.58
C LEU A 240 -39.59 -10.72 -18.03
N ALA A 241 -40.75 -10.53 -18.64
CA ALA A 241 -40.97 -10.88 -20.05
C ALA A 241 -40.07 -10.06 -20.99
N VAL A 242 -39.77 -10.61 -22.17
CA VAL A 242 -38.93 -9.95 -23.18
C VAL A 242 -39.74 -8.93 -23.97
N GLU A 243 -40.09 -7.81 -23.34
CA GLU A 243 -40.96 -6.77 -23.92
C GLU A 243 -40.43 -5.33 -23.74
N TYR A 244 -39.38 -5.15 -22.94
CA TYR A 244 -38.86 -3.84 -22.58
C TYR A 244 -37.80 -3.36 -23.57
N GLU A 245 -37.80 -2.05 -23.89
CA GLU A 245 -36.80 -1.43 -24.77
C GLU A 245 -35.43 -1.32 -24.12
N ALA A 246 -35.40 -1.19 -22.79
CA ALA A 246 -34.19 -1.21 -21.98
C ALA A 246 -34.55 -1.67 -20.57
N LEU A 247 -33.59 -2.35 -19.92
CA LEU A 247 -33.64 -2.76 -18.52
C LEU A 247 -32.25 -2.54 -17.91
N ASN A 248 -32.13 -1.65 -16.93
CA ASN A 248 -30.85 -1.37 -16.26
C ASN A 248 -31.00 -1.44 -14.74
N ALA A 249 -29.98 -2.00 -14.08
CA ALA A 249 -29.88 -1.95 -12.63
C ALA A 249 -29.76 -0.49 -12.20
N VAL A 250 -30.27 -0.16 -11.01
CA VAL A 250 -30.32 1.21 -10.50
C VAL A 250 -29.65 1.32 -9.15
N GLY A 251 -28.39 0.88 -9.05
CA GLY A 251 -27.61 0.94 -7.81
C GLY A 251 -28.07 -0.09 -6.76
N ASP A 252 -28.31 0.36 -5.52
CA ASP A 252 -28.55 -0.51 -4.35
C ASP A 252 -30.02 -0.94 -4.12
N ALA A 253 -30.92 -0.62 -5.04
CA ALA A 253 -32.35 -0.98 -4.95
C ALA A 253 -32.70 -2.31 -5.64
N ALA A 254 -33.70 -3.02 -5.11
CA ALA A 254 -34.29 -4.23 -5.70
C ALA A 254 -35.21 -3.91 -6.90
N LEU A 255 -34.81 -2.95 -7.72
CA LEU A 255 -35.60 -2.38 -8.80
C LEU A 255 -34.77 -2.37 -10.08
N VAL A 256 -35.46 -2.24 -11.20
CA VAL A 256 -34.85 -2.06 -12.51
C VAL A 256 -35.47 -0.83 -13.15
N SER A 257 -34.65 0.01 -13.79
CA SER A 257 -35.17 1.07 -14.65
C SER A 257 -35.60 0.47 -15.99
N PHE A 258 -36.79 0.83 -16.44
CA PHE A 258 -37.30 0.43 -17.75
C PHE A 258 -37.62 1.64 -18.60
N LYS A 259 -37.52 1.47 -19.92
CA LYS A 259 -37.76 2.53 -20.89
C LYS A 259 -39.03 2.26 -21.70
N LYS A 260 -39.84 3.32 -21.89
CA LYS A 260 -40.99 3.34 -22.79
C LYS A 260 -40.94 4.63 -23.62
N GLY A 261 -40.56 4.52 -24.89
CA GLY A 261 -40.30 5.69 -25.72
C GLY A 261 -39.09 6.46 -25.19
N ASN A 262 -39.24 7.74 -24.83
CA ASN A 262 -38.15 8.57 -24.30
C ASN A 262 -38.17 8.73 -22.78
N LEU A 263 -39.06 8.03 -22.07
CA LEU A 263 -39.26 8.19 -20.64
C LEU A 263 -38.87 6.92 -19.88
N TRP A 264 -38.40 7.13 -18.65
CA TRP A 264 -37.94 6.11 -17.72
C TRP A 264 -38.92 5.94 -16.56
N GLY A 265 -39.10 4.69 -16.15
CA GLY A 265 -39.83 4.28 -14.95
C GLY A 265 -39.03 3.27 -14.14
N LEU A 266 -39.58 2.85 -13.00
CA LEU A 266 -39.01 1.81 -12.14
C LEU A 266 -40.00 0.66 -12.00
N ILE A 267 -39.51 -0.56 -12.17
CA ILE A 267 -40.27 -1.80 -12.02
C ILE A 267 -39.59 -2.67 -10.97
N ASP A 268 -40.39 -3.36 -10.16
CA ASP A 268 -39.86 -4.40 -9.27
C ASP A 268 -39.69 -5.74 -10.01
N LEU A 269 -39.06 -6.70 -9.32
CA LEU A 269 -38.79 -8.03 -9.88
C LEU A 269 -40.03 -8.93 -9.94
N GLN A 270 -41.19 -8.43 -9.52
CA GLN A 270 -42.49 -9.09 -9.71
C GLN A 270 -43.23 -8.54 -10.94
N GLY A 271 -42.63 -7.58 -11.65
CA GLY A 271 -43.22 -6.94 -12.82
C GLY A 271 -44.21 -5.81 -12.49
N LYS A 272 -44.25 -5.35 -11.23
CA LYS A 272 -45.09 -4.21 -10.84
C LYS A 272 -44.32 -2.91 -11.03
N GLU A 273 -44.89 -2.01 -11.82
CA GLU A 273 -44.39 -0.64 -11.95
C GLU A 273 -44.50 0.09 -10.60
N VAL A 274 -43.36 0.39 -9.98
CA VAL A 274 -43.26 1.22 -8.77
C VAL A 274 -43.35 2.69 -9.14
N VAL A 275 -42.73 3.05 -10.26
CA VAL A 275 -42.79 4.39 -10.85
C VAL A 275 -43.10 4.23 -12.33
N PRO A 276 -44.22 4.79 -12.85
CA PRO A 276 -44.53 4.73 -14.27
C PRO A 276 -43.48 5.48 -15.10
N ALA A 277 -43.36 5.16 -16.39
CA ALA A 277 -42.43 5.82 -17.29
C ALA A 277 -42.82 7.29 -17.58
N VAL A 278 -42.42 8.20 -16.68
CA VAL A 278 -42.81 9.63 -16.72
C VAL A 278 -41.63 10.60 -16.58
N TYR A 279 -40.43 10.10 -16.30
CA TYR A 279 -39.23 10.90 -16.06
C TYR A 279 -38.31 10.89 -17.27
N THR A 280 -37.65 12.02 -17.54
CA THR A 280 -36.61 12.10 -18.58
C THR A 280 -35.31 11.47 -18.11
N ASN A 281 -35.08 11.44 -16.79
CA ASN A 281 -33.93 10.76 -16.18
C ASN A 281 -34.27 10.24 -14.77
N ILE A 282 -33.70 9.09 -14.41
CA ILE A 282 -33.70 8.50 -13.06
C ILE A 282 -32.26 8.05 -12.79
N SER A 283 -31.60 8.64 -11.78
CA SER A 283 -30.23 8.27 -11.41
C SER A 283 -30.19 6.93 -10.66
N ASP A 284 -29.01 6.34 -10.53
CA ASP A 284 -28.78 5.21 -9.61
C ASP A 284 -29.29 5.53 -8.20
N PHE A 285 -29.82 4.51 -7.52
CA PHE A 285 -30.10 4.60 -6.09
C PHE A 285 -28.80 4.59 -5.29
N THR A 286 -28.73 5.52 -4.34
CA THR A 286 -27.70 5.60 -3.32
C THR A 286 -28.42 5.60 -1.98
N LYS A 287 -28.12 4.67 -1.06
CA LYS A 287 -28.77 4.57 0.27
C LYS A 287 -30.29 4.68 0.20
N GLY A 288 -30.89 4.04 -0.80
CA GLY A 288 -32.33 4.02 -1.01
C GLY A 288 -32.96 5.32 -1.54
N LEU A 289 -32.16 6.29 -2.02
CA LEU A 289 -32.61 7.52 -2.67
C LEU A 289 -32.10 7.63 -4.11
N SER A 290 -32.92 8.18 -5.00
CA SER A 290 -32.55 8.46 -6.39
C SER A 290 -33.00 9.87 -6.79
N ILE A 291 -32.23 10.52 -7.65
CA ILE A 291 -32.58 11.81 -8.25
C ILE A 291 -33.39 11.55 -9.51
N VAL A 292 -34.54 12.21 -9.60
CA VAL A 292 -35.43 12.15 -10.76
C VAL A 292 -35.52 13.51 -11.43
N GLU A 293 -35.60 13.50 -12.76
CA GLU A 293 -35.74 14.71 -13.56
C GLU A 293 -37.01 14.68 -14.41
N LYS A 294 -37.75 15.79 -14.36
CA LYS A 294 -38.89 16.06 -15.22
C LYS A 294 -38.96 17.56 -15.51
N ASP A 295 -39.18 17.93 -16.77
CA ASP A 295 -39.31 19.32 -17.20
C ASP A 295 -38.14 20.21 -16.73
N HIS A 296 -36.90 19.69 -16.81
CA HIS A 296 -35.66 20.33 -16.36
C HIS A 296 -35.60 20.68 -14.85
N LYS A 297 -36.47 20.06 -14.05
CA LYS A 297 -36.46 20.17 -12.59
C LYS A 297 -36.10 18.84 -11.98
N LYS A 298 -35.24 18.89 -10.96
CA LYS A 298 -34.80 17.74 -10.19
C LYS A 298 -35.56 17.65 -8.87
N GLY A 299 -35.78 16.41 -8.44
CA GLY A 299 -36.31 16.02 -7.14
C GLY A 299 -35.62 14.74 -6.67
N VAL A 300 -35.90 14.31 -5.45
CA VAL A 300 -35.36 13.08 -4.87
C VAL A 300 -36.52 12.18 -4.46
N ILE A 301 -36.49 10.92 -4.87
CA ILE A 301 -37.44 9.89 -4.46
C ILE A 301 -36.74 8.80 -3.65
N ASN A 302 -37.50 8.08 -2.83
CA ASN A 302 -37.06 6.84 -2.21
C ASN A 302 -37.40 5.61 -3.06
N THR A 303 -37.01 4.41 -2.61
CA THR A 303 -37.28 3.14 -3.30
C THR A 303 -38.77 2.79 -3.44
N ALA A 304 -39.66 3.45 -2.69
CA ALA A 304 -41.10 3.32 -2.85
C ALA A 304 -41.69 4.32 -3.86
N GLY A 305 -40.84 5.09 -4.56
CA GLY A 305 -41.25 6.13 -5.50
C GLY A 305 -41.78 7.41 -4.84
N LYS A 306 -41.66 7.56 -3.51
CA LYS A 306 -42.16 8.75 -2.79
C LYS A 306 -41.10 9.84 -2.74
N PHE A 307 -41.52 11.09 -2.90
CA PHE A 307 -40.62 12.24 -2.80
C PHE A 307 -40.07 12.42 -1.38
N VAL A 308 -38.75 12.57 -1.33
CA VAL A 308 -37.98 13.14 -0.21
C VAL A 308 -37.73 14.62 -0.45
N LEU A 309 -37.46 15.00 -1.72
CA LEU A 309 -37.45 16.39 -2.19
C LEU A 309 -38.30 16.51 -3.45
N GLU A 310 -39.21 17.46 -3.48
CA GLU A 310 -40.11 17.73 -4.61
C GLU A 310 -39.35 18.19 -5.87
N LEU A 311 -39.94 17.98 -7.06
CA LEU A 311 -39.43 18.43 -8.37
C LEU A 311 -39.42 19.97 -8.50
N ARG A 312 -38.44 20.62 -7.86
CA ARG A 312 -38.39 22.08 -7.76
C ARG A 312 -37.02 22.68 -8.04
N TYR A 313 -35.97 21.88 -7.94
CA TYR A 313 -34.60 22.36 -7.94
C TYR A 313 -34.00 22.32 -9.35
N GLN A 314 -33.13 23.27 -9.67
CA GLN A 314 -32.36 23.24 -10.91
C GLN A 314 -31.27 22.17 -10.85
N ASP A 315 -30.70 21.96 -9.66
CA ASP A 315 -29.71 20.92 -9.45
C ASP A 315 -29.78 20.31 -8.05
N ILE A 316 -29.41 19.04 -7.96
CA ILE A 316 -29.32 18.26 -6.72
C ILE A 316 -28.11 17.34 -6.80
N GLU A 317 -27.29 17.35 -5.76
CA GLU A 317 -26.13 16.49 -5.64
C GLU A 317 -26.10 15.80 -4.27
N PHE A 318 -25.76 14.52 -4.27
CA PHE A 318 -25.41 13.79 -3.05
C PHE A 318 -23.97 14.12 -2.67
N ARG A 319 -23.75 14.79 -1.53
CA ARG A 319 -22.41 15.16 -1.06
C ARG A 319 -22.09 14.52 0.29
N ASN A 320 -20.90 13.95 0.43
CA ASN A 320 -20.44 13.44 1.73
C ASN A 320 -19.91 14.58 2.62
N SER A 321 -19.48 14.25 3.85
CA SER A 321 -18.97 15.24 4.80
C SER A 321 -17.69 15.96 4.33
N LYS A 322 -16.93 15.40 3.38
CA LYS A 322 -15.77 16.08 2.76
C LYS A 322 -16.18 17.01 1.60
N GLY A 323 -17.45 17.03 1.22
CA GLY A 323 -17.96 17.79 0.07
C GLY A 323 -17.73 17.09 -1.26
N GLU A 324 -17.34 15.81 -1.25
CA GLU A 324 -17.17 15.00 -2.45
C GLU A 324 -18.55 14.56 -2.94
N ASN A 325 -18.77 14.66 -4.25
CA ASN A 325 -20.02 14.30 -4.89
C ASN A 325 -20.06 12.80 -5.19
N TRP A 326 -21.26 12.22 -5.12
CA TRP A 326 -21.49 10.88 -5.66
C TRP A 326 -21.38 10.89 -7.19
N TYR A 327 -20.56 10.01 -7.76
CA TYR A 327 -20.39 9.90 -9.21
C TYR A 327 -21.69 9.44 -9.87
N GLN A 328 -22.27 10.26 -10.75
CA GLN A 328 -23.49 9.92 -11.50
C GLN A 328 -23.20 9.49 -12.96
N ASP A 329 -22.02 9.80 -13.49
CA ASP A 329 -21.79 9.77 -14.96
C ASP A 329 -21.15 8.49 -15.50
N VAL A 330 -20.64 7.59 -14.64
CA VAL A 330 -20.02 6.32 -15.09
C VAL A 330 -21.01 5.20 -14.87
N VAL A 331 -21.95 4.98 -15.79
CA VAL A 331 -22.80 3.78 -15.78
C VAL A 331 -21.90 2.58 -15.46
N VAL A 332 -22.20 1.80 -14.42
CA VAL A 332 -21.67 0.44 -14.34
C VAL A 332 -22.31 -0.25 -15.52
N ALA A 333 -21.66 -0.17 -16.67
CA ALA A 333 -22.01 -0.98 -17.80
C ALA A 333 -21.84 -2.40 -17.28
N ASP A 334 -22.94 -3.04 -16.91
CA ASP A 334 -23.08 -4.48 -17.00
C ASP A 334 -22.96 -4.77 -18.49
N ASP A 335 -21.72 -4.69 -18.98
CA ASP A 335 -21.38 -5.04 -20.35
C ASP A 335 -21.86 -6.46 -20.54
N PHE A 336 -22.62 -6.66 -21.61
CA PHE A 336 -23.14 -7.95 -22.02
C PHE A 336 -22.06 -9.06 -22.03
N TYR A 337 -20.76 -8.69 -22.08
CA TYR A 337 -19.64 -9.60 -22.33
C TYR A 337 -18.40 -9.44 -21.41
N GLY A 338 -18.49 -8.80 -20.23
CA GLY A 338 -17.28 -8.50 -19.43
C GLY A 338 -17.37 -8.89 -17.96
N GLU A 339 -16.22 -9.19 -17.33
CA GLU A 339 -16.03 -8.95 -15.90
C GLU A 339 -16.20 -7.43 -15.64
N PRO A 340 -16.65 -6.98 -14.45
CA PRO A 340 -16.72 -5.56 -14.14
C PRO A 340 -15.40 -4.86 -14.48
N THR A 341 -15.46 -3.81 -15.31
CA THR A 341 -14.25 -3.09 -15.74
C THR A 341 -13.45 -2.61 -14.54
N GLU A 342 -12.15 -2.37 -14.72
CA GLU A 342 -11.32 -1.76 -13.66
C GLU A 342 -11.94 -0.45 -13.16
N ALA A 343 -12.47 0.36 -14.07
CA ALA A 343 -13.20 1.58 -13.73
C ALA A 343 -14.45 1.30 -12.86
N SER A 344 -15.24 0.26 -13.19
CA SER A 344 -16.40 -0.13 -12.39
C SER A 344 -16.01 -0.67 -11.01
N ARG A 345 -14.94 -1.46 -10.89
CA ARG A 345 -14.45 -1.96 -9.60
C ARG A 345 -13.88 -0.84 -8.74
N LYS A 346 -13.09 0.05 -9.33
CA LYS A 346 -12.55 1.24 -8.68
C LYS A 346 -13.68 2.16 -8.20
N ARG A 347 -14.68 2.43 -9.04
CA ARG A 347 -15.89 3.17 -8.67
C ARG A 347 -16.57 2.54 -7.46
N ARG A 348 -16.86 1.23 -7.48
CA ARG A 348 -17.50 0.53 -6.35
C ARG A 348 -16.69 0.66 -5.06
N GLN A 349 -15.37 0.57 -5.14
CA GLN A 349 -14.49 0.72 -3.98
C GLN A 349 -14.45 2.17 -3.48
N GLU A 350 -14.37 3.15 -4.37
CA GLU A 350 -14.46 4.57 -4.04
C GLU A 350 -15.81 4.91 -3.42
N GLU A 351 -16.91 4.45 -4.00
CA GLU A 351 -18.26 4.58 -3.44
C GLU A 351 -18.36 3.94 -2.06
N LEU A 352 -17.81 2.74 -1.86
CA LEU A 352 -17.81 2.10 -0.54
C LEU A 352 -17.08 2.96 0.51
N GLU A 353 -15.93 3.54 0.18
CA GLU A 353 -15.24 4.45 1.08
C GLU A 353 -16.00 5.76 1.29
N LEU A 354 -16.59 6.32 0.24
CA LEU A 354 -17.43 7.52 0.32
C LEU A 354 -18.63 7.25 1.26
N THR A 355 -19.28 6.08 1.18
CA THR A 355 -20.49 5.72 1.98
C THR A 355 -20.26 5.71 3.48
N LYS A 356 -19.02 5.56 3.95
CA LYS A 356 -18.65 5.55 5.38
C LYS A 356 -18.85 6.91 6.04
N LEU A 357 -18.86 7.99 5.26
CA LEU A 357 -19.05 9.34 5.77
C LEU A 357 -20.55 9.72 5.78
N PRO A 358 -20.96 10.67 6.65
CA PRO A 358 -22.30 11.25 6.59
C PRO A 358 -22.55 11.96 5.25
N TYR A 359 -23.79 11.90 4.74
CA TYR A 359 -24.18 12.55 3.48
C TYR A 359 -25.27 13.58 3.66
N TYR A 360 -25.31 14.47 2.68
CA TYR A 360 -26.21 15.61 2.59
C TYR A 360 -26.71 15.76 1.16
N LEU A 361 -27.90 16.34 1.02
CA LEU A 361 -28.45 16.75 -0.27
C LEU A 361 -28.09 18.21 -0.46
N TRP A 362 -27.15 18.48 -1.34
CA TRP A 362 -26.85 19.83 -1.79
C TRP A 362 -27.82 20.18 -2.91
N VAL A 363 -28.41 21.36 -2.87
CA VAL A 363 -29.38 21.80 -3.88
C VAL A 363 -29.02 23.17 -4.42
N LYS A 364 -29.37 23.42 -5.68
CA LYS A 364 -29.26 24.73 -6.32
C LYS A 364 -30.61 25.21 -6.83
N GLN A 365 -30.94 26.46 -6.52
CA GLN A 365 -32.11 27.15 -7.02
C GLN A 365 -31.83 28.64 -7.17
N ASN A 366 -32.05 29.21 -8.36
CA ASN A 366 -31.93 30.66 -8.62
C ASN A 366 -30.57 31.23 -8.18
N GLU A 367 -29.47 30.55 -8.54
CA GLU A 367 -28.08 30.90 -8.11
C GLU A 367 -27.81 30.79 -6.59
N LYS A 368 -28.81 30.38 -5.81
CA LYS A 368 -28.68 30.10 -4.38
C LYS A 368 -28.51 28.62 -4.14
N VAL A 369 -27.78 28.32 -3.09
CA VAL A 369 -27.46 26.94 -2.70
C VAL A 369 -27.99 26.67 -1.30
N GLY A 370 -28.48 25.45 -1.10
CA GLY A 370 -28.95 24.97 0.19
C GLY A 370 -28.43 23.60 0.51
N LEU A 371 -28.68 23.18 1.75
CA LEU A 371 -28.24 21.91 2.28
C LEU A 371 -29.36 21.26 3.07
N PHE A 372 -29.64 20.00 2.77
CA PHE A 372 -30.57 19.18 3.51
C PHE A 372 -29.83 17.98 4.09
N HIS A 373 -30.30 17.51 5.24
CA HIS A 373 -29.95 16.20 5.74
C HIS A 373 -30.45 15.14 4.74
N TRP A 374 -29.80 13.97 4.74
CA TRP A 374 -30.13 12.86 3.85
C TRP A 374 -31.62 12.48 3.80
N ASN A 375 -32.32 12.61 4.93
CA ASN A 375 -33.76 12.32 5.05
C ASN A 375 -34.68 13.43 4.51
N GLY A 376 -34.14 14.46 3.85
CA GLY A 376 -34.90 15.61 3.33
C GLY A 376 -35.17 16.71 4.35
N THR A 377 -34.64 16.64 5.57
CA THR A 377 -34.79 17.72 6.56
C THR A 377 -33.89 18.92 6.18
N PRO A 378 -34.41 20.15 6.09
CA PRO A 378 -33.58 21.31 5.76
C PRO A 378 -32.57 21.63 6.87
N LEU A 379 -31.31 21.86 6.50
CA LEU A 379 -30.25 22.35 7.39
C LEU A 379 -29.89 23.80 7.09
N ILE A 380 -29.74 24.12 5.80
CA ILE A 380 -29.45 25.47 5.30
C ILE A 380 -30.39 25.71 4.11
N ALA A 381 -31.21 26.75 4.18
CA ALA A 381 -32.15 27.07 3.12
C ALA A 381 -31.44 27.56 1.83
N ALA A 382 -32.01 27.22 0.68
CA ALA A 382 -31.51 27.60 -0.65
C ALA A 382 -32.01 28.98 -1.11
N ASP A 383 -31.87 30.00 -0.26
CA ASP A 383 -32.44 31.34 -0.47
C ASP A 383 -31.41 32.48 -0.35
N ARG A 384 -30.34 32.26 0.42
CA ARG A 384 -29.40 33.30 0.83
C ARG A 384 -28.01 33.13 0.24
N PHE A 385 -27.45 31.93 0.35
CA PHE A 385 -26.03 31.67 0.12
C PHE A 385 -25.73 31.35 -1.35
N THR A 386 -24.57 31.79 -1.83
CA THR A 386 -24.08 31.48 -3.19
C THR A 386 -23.19 30.24 -3.20
N THR A 387 -22.58 29.88 -2.06
CA THR A 387 -21.70 28.73 -1.92
C THR A 387 -21.74 28.18 -0.50
N ILE A 388 -21.65 26.84 -0.38
CA ILE A 388 -21.49 26.11 0.88
C ILE A 388 -20.27 25.20 0.71
N GLU A 389 -19.21 25.47 1.46
CA GLU A 389 -18.02 24.63 1.53
C GLU A 389 -18.09 23.70 2.74
N PHE A 390 -17.83 22.42 2.51
CA PHE A 390 -17.71 21.42 3.56
C PHE A 390 -16.30 21.45 4.14
N LYS A 391 -16.18 21.57 5.46
CA LYS A 391 -14.90 21.49 6.17
C LYS A 391 -14.94 20.31 7.12
N TYR A 392 -14.23 19.25 6.73
CA TYR A 392 -14.10 18.03 7.51
C TYR A 392 -12.64 17.83 7.93
N GLN A 393 -12.35 18.11 9.20
CA GLN A 393 -11.00 18.04 9.74
C GLN A 393 -11.02 17.42 11.13
N LYS A 394 -10.15 16.42 11.37
CA LYS A 394 -10.03 15.71 12.66
C LYS A 394 -11.40 15.28 13.24
N GLN A 395 -12.24 14.71 12.37
CA GLN A 395 -13.61 14.24 12.64
C GLN A 395 -14.65 15.34 12.97
N LEU A 396 -14.28 16.62 12.94
CA LEU A 396 -15.23 17.71 13.04
C LEU A 396 -15.73 18.12 11.65
N LEU A 397 -17.05 18.22 11.50
CA LEU A 397 -17.71 18.76 10.33
C LEU A 397 -18.33 20.12 10.65
N TYR A 398 -18.01 21.11 9.84
CA TYR A 398 -18.69 22.40 9.80
C TYR A 398 -18.81 22.88 8.35
N PHE A 399 -19.72 23.82 8.12
CA PHE A 399 -19.96 24.40 6.81
C PHE A 399 -19.52 25.85 6.81
N ARG A 400 -18.74 26.23 5.80
CA ARG A 400 -18.45 27.63 5.51
C ARG A 400 -19.41 28.10 4.43
N THR A 401 -20.21 29.12 4.74
CA THR A 401 -21.25 29.62 3.84
C THR A 401 -20.88 31.01 3.34
N PHE A 402 -21.17 31.30 2.08
CA PHE A 402 -20.76 32.54 1.42
C PHE A 402 -21.94 33.37 0.93
N ILE A 403 -21.82 34.69 1.10
CA ILE A 403 -22.69 35.71 0.52
C ILE A 403 -21.78 36.67 -0.25
N LYS A 404 -21.64 36.47 -1.56
CA LYS A 404 -20.63 37.18 -2.37
C LYS A 404 -19.24 36.98 -1.74
N ASP A 405 -18.64 38.04 -1.19
CA ASP A 405 -17.27 38.05 -0.67
C ASP A 405 -17.19 37.83 0.86
N THR A 406 -18.34 37.78 1.55
CA THR A 406 -18.35 37.50 3.00
C THR A 406 -18.67 36.04 3.28
N TYR A 407 -18.08 35.51 4.34
CA TYR A 407 -18.29 34.13 4.78
C TYR A 407 -18.63 34.04 6.26
N GLY A 408 -19.39 32.99 6.59
CA GLY A 408 -19.77 32.60 7.94
C GLY A 408 -19.55 31.11 8.15
N ILE A 409 -19.88 30.64 9.35
CA ILE A 409 -19.65 29.25 9.76
C ILE A 409 -20.91 28.71 10.42
N PHE A 410 -21.31 27.53 9.98
CA PHE A 410 -22.44 26.77 10.49
C PHE A 410 -21.95 25.41 10.95
N ASP A 411 -22.52 24.88 12.03
CA ASP A 411 -22.22 23.52 12.46
C ASP A 411 -22.93 22.48 11.57
N LYS A 412 -22.65 21.19 11.82
CA LYS A 412 -23.25 20.07 11.09
C LYS A 412 -24.78 19.99 11.17
N SER A 413 -25.41 20.69 12.11
CA SER A 413 -26.88 20.76 12.27
C SER A 413 -27.51 21.94 11.53
N GLY A 414 -26.70 22.81 10.92
CA GLY A 414 -27.18 24.05 10.31
C GLY A 414 -27.34 25.21 11.30
N THR A 415 -26.77 25.09 12.51
CA THR A 415 -26.78 26.19 13.49
C THR A 415 -25.64 27.16 13.19
N GLU A 416 -25.93 28.46 13.14
CA GLU A 416 -24.91 29.50 12.96
C GLU A 416 -23.93 29.52 14.15
N LEU A 417 -22.65 29.34 13.85
CA LEU A 417 -21.53 29.49 14.78
C LEU A 417 -20.87 30.85 14.62
N LEU A 418 -20.71 31.32 13.38
CA LEU A 418 -20.11 32.60 13.04
C LEU A 418 -20.96 33.29 11.95
N PRO A 419 -21.44 34.52 12.16
CA PRO A 419 -22.26 35.20 11.17
C PRO A 419 -21.47 35.51 9.89
N PRO A 420 -22.10 35.46 8.70
CA PRO A 420 -21.42 35.61 7.41
C PRO A 420 -21.15 37.07 7.04
N LYS A 421 -20.32 37.73 7.85
CA LYS A 421 -19.93 39.15 7.70
C LYS A 421 -18.42 39.35 7.53
N TYR A 422 -17.62 38.30 7.66
CA TYR A 422 -16.17 38.37 7.60
C TYR A 422 -15.69 38.17 6.16
N ARG A 423 -14.66 38.89 5.74
CA ARG A 423 -14.14 38.83 4.36
C ARG A 423 -12.90 37.95 4.27
N TYR A 424 -12.95 36.98 3.37
CA TYR A 424 -11.80 36.12 3.09
C TYR A 424 -10.86 36.83 2.12
N ASN A 425 -9.66 37.22 2.56
CA ASN A 425 -8.66 37.80 1.65
C ASN A 425 -7.99 36.68 0.83
N SER A 426 -8.23 36.67 -0.49
CA SER A 426 -7.66 35.71 -1.43
C SER A 426 -6.20 35.98 -1.79
N ASP A 427 -5.72 37.22 -1.62
CA ASP A 427 -4.35 37.63 -1.96
C ASP A 427 -3.36 37.38 -0.81
N ARG A 428 -3.16 36.10 -0.48
CA ARG A 428 -2.20 35.67 0.56
C ARG A 428 -0.73 35.97 0.21
N TYR A 429 -0.42 36.28 -1.05
CA TYR A 429 0.96 36.48 -1.49
C TYR A 429 1.61 37.75 -0.95
N TYR A 430 0.81 38.74 -0.52
CA TYR A 430 1.30 40.05 -0.06
C TYR A 430 0.82 40.46 1.35
N SER A 431 0.07 39.62 2.06
CA SER A 431 -0.37 39.97 3.41
C SER A 431 0.74 39.73 4.45
N SER A 432 0.92 40.68 5.37
CA SER A 432 1.82 40.55 6.53
C SER A 432 1.35 39.48 7.52
N LEU A 433 0.13 38.94 7.32
CA LEU A 433 -0.56 37.97 8.16
C LEU A 433 -0.12 36.54 7.88
N LYS A 434 0.54 35.90 8.85
CA LYS A 434 0.91 34.49 8.76
C LYS A 434 0.15 33.66 9.80
N TYR A 435 -0.72 32.77 9.32
CA TYR A 435 -1.16 31.61 10.10
C TYR A 435 -0.41 30.38 9.58
N SER A 436 0.61 29.94 10.30
CA SER A 436 1.30 28.70 9.94
C SER A 436 0.38 27.53 10.25
N TYR A 437 -0.25 26.99 9.20
CA TYR A 437 -1.08 25.79 9.27
C TYR A 437 -0.18 24.56 9.48
N SER A 438 0.49 24.53 10.62
CA SER A 438 1.29 23.37 10.99
C SER A 438 0.35 22.26 11.49
N GLU A 439 0.67 21.01 11.17
CA GLU A 439 -0.03 19.81 11.68
C GLU A 439 -0.15 19.78 13.22
N ARG A 440 0.63 20.65 13.89
CA ARG A 440 0.73 20.82 15.34
C ARG A 440 -0.55 21.29 16.01
N ASN A 441 -1.43 22.09 15.36
CA ASN A 441 -2.73 22.42 15.96
C ASN A 441 -3.64 21.18 15.98
N SER A 442 -3.81 20.55 17.14
CA SER A 442 -4.64 19.34 17.29
C SER A 442 -6.14 19.61 17.52
N ASP A 443 -6.57 20.86 17.77
CA ASP A 443 -7.96 21.17 18.09
C ASP A 443 -8.76 21.59 16.85
N PRO A 444 -9.73 20.79 16.40
CA PRO A 444 -10.57 21.19 15.28
C PRO A 444 -11.53 22.34 15.61
N ASN A 445 -11.76 22.67 16.89
CA ASN A 445 -12.63 23.79 17.29
C ASN A 445 -11.92 25.15 17.23
N LEU A 446 -10.59 25.18 17.12
CA LEU A 446 -9.81 26.41 17.05
C LEU A 446 -9.42 26.71 15.61
N ILE A 447 -10.10 27.70 15.03
CA ILE A 447 -9.94 28.04 13.62
C ILE A 447 -9.49 29.48 13.43
N PRO A 448 -8.60 29.74 12.46
CA PRO A 448 -8.28 31.11 12.09
C PRO A 448 -9.48 31.75 11.38
N ILE A 449 -9.83 32.95 11.82
CA ILE A 449 -10.80 33.81 11.12
C ILE A 449 -10.04 34.98 10.54
N PHE A 450 -10.19 35.14 9.23
CA PHE A 450 -9.66 36.25 8.46
C PHE A 450 -10.77 37.24 8.19
N ASP A 451 -10.44 38.52 8.33
CA ASP A 451 -11.30 39.64 7.93
C ASP A 451 -10.42 40.72 7.28
N GLU A 452 -10.38 40.72 5.95
CA GLU A 452 -9.47 41.57 5.16
C GLU A 452 -8.00 41.41 5.59
N ASN A 453 -7.44 42.42 6.25
CA ASN A 453 -6.07 42.45 6.76
C ASN A 453 -5.98 42.16 8.27
N GLN A 454 -6.99 41.51 8.84
CA GLN A 454 -6.99 41.07 10.24
C GLN A 454 -7.05 39.54 10.34
N LEU A 455 -6.34 39.01 11.34
CA LEU A 455 -6.35 37.61 11.73
C LEU A 455 -6.78 37.50 13.20
N GLY A 456 -7.58 36.49 13.52
CA GLY A 456 -7.94 36.14 14.89
C GLY A 456 -8.08 34.62 15.03
N LEU A 457 -8.11 34.14 16.26
CA LEU A 457 -8.30 32.72 16.57
C LEU A 457 -9.65 32.53 17.27
N TYR A 458 -10.57 31.84 16.60
CA TYR A 458 -11.93 31.64 17.04
C TYR A 458 -12.14 30.22 17.58
N ASN A 459 -12.80 30.12 18.72
CA ASN A 459 -13.22 28.88 19.30
C ASN A 459 -14.70 28.63 18.96
N MET A 460 -14.94 27.64 18.10
CA MET A 460 -16.28 27.29 17.61
C MET A 460 -17.21 26.76 18.71
N SER A 461 -16.70 26.01 19.69
CA SER A 461 -17.53 25.46 20.77
C SER A 461 -17.91 26.52 21.79
N GLN A 462 -17.02 27.47 22.08
CA GLN A 462 -17.28 28.60 22.96
C GLN A 462 -17.96 29.80 22.27
N LYS A 463 -18.08 29.74 20.93
CA LYS A 463 -18.60 30.81 20.07
C LYS A 463 -17.95 32.19 20.31
N ARG A 464 -16.63 32.21 20.57
CA ARG A 464 -15.89 33.46 20.83
C ARG A 464 -14.47 33.41 20.30
N PHE A 465 -13.89 34.59 20.07
CA PHE A 465 -12.46 34.74 19.82
C PHE A 465 -11.67 34.47 21.11
N ILE A 466 -10.69 33.56 21.05
CA ILE A 466 -9.69 33.40 22.10
C ILE A 466 -8.47 34.30 21.86
N ILE A 467 -8.22 34.65 20.58
CA ILE A 467 -7.35 35.75 20.17
C ILE A 467 -8.20 36.68 19.31
N PRO A 468 -8.45 37.94 19.72
CA PRO A 468 -9.22 38.90 18.95
C PRO A 468 -8.63 39.16 17.57
N LEU A 469 -9.47 39.64 16.64
CA LEU A 469 -9.01 40.11 15.33
C LEU A 469 -8.03 41.28 15.49
N GLY A 470 -6.94 41.24 14.73
CA GLY A 470 -5.99 42.34 14.61
C GLY A 470 -4.94 42.05 13.55
N GLU A 471 -3.99 42.97 13.35
CA GLU A 471 -2.82 42.72 12.51
C GLU A 471 -1.82 41.87 13.28
N LEU A 472 -1.90 40.55 13.11
CA LEU A 472 -1.12 39.59 13.89
C LEU A 472 -0.74 38.34 13.09
N ASP A 473 0.34 37.69 13.55
CA ASP A 473 0.72 36.35 13.12
C ASP A 473 0.46 35.34 14.23
N ILE A 474 0.06 34.12 13.86
CA ILE A 474 -0.09 33.01 14.79
C ILE A 474 0.72 31.82 14.31
N THR A 475 1.59 31.30 15.17
CA THR A 475 2.43 30.13 14.88
C THR A 475 2.34 29.13 16.02
N TRP A 476 1.86 27.91 15.73
CA TRP A 476 1.82 26.84 16.71
C TRP A 476 3.21 26.25 16.95
N LEU A 477 3.59 26.13 18.21
CA LEU A 477 4.83 25.48 18.62
C LEU A 477 4.65 23.96 18.77
N ASN A 478 3.49 23.54 19.27
CA ASN A 478 3.04 22.15 19.39
C ASN A 478 1.50 22.11 19.57
N SER A 479 0.93 21.02 20.10
CA SER A 479 -0.52 20.88 20.31
C SER A 479 -1.12 21.70 21.46
N GLN A 480 -0.26 22.24 22.33
CA GLN A 480 -0.65 22.95 23.55
C GLN A 480 -0.37 24.45 23.50
N TYR A 481 0.65 24.88 22.76
CA TYR A 481 1.15 26.25 22.80
C TYR A 481 1.35 26.87 21.42
N PHE A 482 1.11 28.17 21.32
CA PHE A 482 1.32 28.96 20.12
C PHE A 482 1.83 30.36 20.44
N ILE A 483 2.53 30.94 19.48
CA ILE A 483 3.05 32.30 19.54
C ILE A 483 2.07 33.20 18.79
N VAL A 484 1.74 34.34 19.39
CA VAL A 484 1.13 35.47 18.68
C VAL A 484 2.20 36.54 18.49
N ARG A 485 2.36 37.03 17.26
CA ARG A 485 3.29 38.13 16.96
C ARG A 485 2.54 39.35 16.44
N LYS A 486 2.99 40.53 16.84
CA LYS A 486 2.46 41.81 16.37
C LYS A 486 3.58 42.63 15.72
N PRO A 487 3.30 43.35 14.62
CA PRO A 487 4.28 44.27 14.05
C PRO A 487 4.66 45.34 15.07
N ILE A 488 5.93 45.74 15.05
CA ILE A 488 6.42 46.93 15.73
C ILE A 488 6.46 48.04 14.67
N ALA A 489 5.94 49.21 14.99
CA ALA A 489 5.92 50.34 14.05
C ALA A 489 7.34 50.64 13.55
N ASP A 490 7.47 50.88 12.24
CA ASP A 490 8.73 51.23 11.57
C ASP A 490 9.88 50.20 11.73
N SER A 491 9.55 48.93 12.02
CA SER A 491 10.53 47.85 12.14
C SER A 491 10.12 46.57 11.41
N TYR A 492 11.10 45.83 10.88
CA TYR A 492 10.92 44.47 10.38
C TYR A 492 10.81 43.43 11.50
N THR A 493 10.99 43.83 12.76
CA THR A 493 10.86 42.98 13.94
C THR A 493 9.42 42.93 14.45
N LYS A 494 9.04 41.79 15.03
CA LYS A 494 7.71 41.59 15.62
C LYS A 494 7.87 41.22 17.10
N LYS A 495 7.11 41.87 17.97
CA LYS A 495 7.02 41.44 19.38
C LYS A 495 6.18 40.19 19.49
N SER A 496 6.62 39.27 20.34
CA SER A 496 6.04 37.93 20.46
C SER A 496 5.47 37.72 21.85
N ALA A 497 4.35 37.01 21.94
CA ALA A 497 3.75 36.54 23.19
C ALA A 497 3.41 35.06 23.08
N LEU A 498 3.54 34.33 24.20
CA LEU A 498 3.22 32.90 24.28
C LEU A 498 1.82 32.70 24.85
N TYR A 499 1.01 31.90 24.18
CA TYR A 499 -0.31 31.50 24.64
C TYR A 499 -0.41 29.98 24.70
N ASN A 500 -1.25 29.50 25.62
CA ASN A 500 -1.72 28.11 25.58
C ASN A 500 -3.00 28.00 24.73
N ARG A 501 -3.41 26.75 24.46
CA ARG A 501 -4.58 26.40 23.66
C ARG A 501 -5.91 26.99 24.19
N SER A 502 -6.03 27.31 25.48
CA SER A 502 -7.25 27.93 26.03
C SER A 502 -7.33 29.44 25.78
N GLY A 503 -6.26 30.05 25.24
CA GLY A 503 -6.14 31.48 25.02
C GLY A 503 -5.55 32.22 26.22
N GLN A 504 -5.03 31.53 27.24
CA GLN A 504 -4.31 32.17 28.33
C GLN A 504 -2.92 32.57 27.86
N GLN A 505 -2.57 33.84 28.09
CA GLN A 505 -1.22 34.36 27.88
C GLN A 505 -0.29 33.86 28.99
N LEU A 506 0.82 33.23 28.63
CA LEU A 506 1.83 32.72 29.54
C LEU A 506 3.05 33.63 29.60
N LEU A 507 3.54 34.07 28.44
CA LEU A 507 4.59 35.08 28.33
C LEU A 507 4.03 36.31 27.62
N PRO A 508 4.22 37.52 28.16
CA PRO A 508 3.69 38.75 27.57
C PRO A 508 4.41 39.16 26.30
N PHE A 509 3.83 40.12 25.58
CA PHE A 509 4.50 40.77 24.47
C PHE A 509 5.72 41.52 24.98
N ASP A 510 6.88 41.18 24.42
CA ASP A 510 8.14 41.82 24.71
C ASP A 510 8.87 42.09 23.37
N GLU A 511 9.42 43.29 23.23
CA GLU A 511 10.10 43.77 22.02
C GLU A 511 11.56 43.30 21.96
N GLU A 512 12.14 42.95 23.11
CA GLU A 512 13.51 42.46 23.23
C GLU A 512 13.60 40.93 23.22
N VAL A 513 12.47 40.23 23.33
CA VAL A 513 12.41 38.77 23.43
C VAL A 513 11.74 38.15 22.20
N VAL A 514 12.48 37.32 21.47
CA VAL A 514 11.95 36.51 20.38
C VAL A 514 11.78 35.07 20.84
N ILE A 515 10.56 34.56 20.79
CA ILE A 515 10.26 33.16 21.13
C ILE A 515 10.55 32.28 19.92
N GLU A 516 11.41 31.27 20.11
CA GLU A 516 11.92 30.42 19.04
C GLU A 516 11.28 29.01 19.08
N LYS A 517 11.38 28.33 20.22
CA LYS A 517 10.94 26.93 20.36
C LYS A 517 10.49 26.59 21.79
N ILE A 518 9.70 25.53 21.93
CA ILE A 518 9.36 24.90 23.21
C ILE A 518 9.95 23.48 23.30
N PHE A 519 10.36 23.09 24.49
CA PHE A 519 10.92 21.78 24.83
C PHE A 519 10.07 21.09 25.92
N ASN A 520 9.62 19.87 25.62
CA ASN A 520 8.86 19.00 26.54
C ASN A 520 7.71 19.69 27.28
N ASP A 521 7.02 20.64 26.66
CA ASP A 521 5.91 21.40 27.26
C ASP A 521 6.26 22.13 28.57
N LYS A 522 7.55 22.35 28.84
CA LYS A 522 8.05 22.90 30.13
C LYS A 522 8.93 24.12 29.94
N PHE A 523 9.76 24.12 28.90
CA PHE A 523 10.79 25.14 28.70
C PHE A 523 10.64 25.81 27.35
N VAL A 524 10.90 27.10 27.30
CA VAL A 524 10.80 27.93 26.10
C VAL A 524 12.18 28.53 25.84
N MET A 525 12.73 28.28 24.66
CA MET A 525 13.93 28.96 24.22
C MET A 525 13.55 30.29 23.59
N VAL A 526 14.18 31.34 24.11
CA VAL A 526 14.01 32.71 23.65
C VAL A 526 15.36 33.29 23.27
N LEU A 527 15.36 34.20 22.30
CA LEU A 527 16.48 35.07 21.98
C LEU A 527 16.20 36.43 22.61
N GLN A 528 17.03 36.85 23.57
CA GLN A 528 16.94 38.14 24.25
C GLN A 528 18.30 38.83 24.22
N ASN A 529 18.38 40.09 23.79
CA ASN A 529 19.65 40.84 23.70
C ASN A 529 20.75 40.08 22.93
N ASN A 530 20.37 39.43 21.83
CA ASN A 530 21.24 38.62 20.97
C ASN A 530 21.82 37.36 21.64
N GLN A 531 21.25 36.94 22.79
CA GLN A 531 21.64 35.75 23.56
C GLN A 531 20.45 34.80 23.71
N TYR A 532 20.65 33.50 23.47
CA TYR A 532 19.61 32.51 23.72
C TYR A 532 19.55 32.15 25.20
N LYS A 533 18.33 32.11 25.74
CA LYS A 533 18.01 31.70 27.10
C LYS A 533 16.95 30.63 27.09
N LEU A 534 16.99 29.76 28.09
CA LEU A 534 15.94 28.80 28.39
C LEU A 534 15.11 29.33 29.55
N LEU A 535 13.83 29.60 29.30
CA LEU A 535 12.87 30.05 30.31
C LEU A 535 11.91 28.93 30.68
N ASP A 536 11.37 28.96 31.90
CA ASP A 536 10.16 28.20 32.23
C ASP A 536 8.90 28.89 31.65
N LEU A 537 7.73 28.24 31.73
CA LEU A 537 6.46 28.81 31.25
C LEU A 537 5.95 30.01 32.06
N LYS A 538 6.61 30.38 33.17
CA LYS A 538 6.33 31.59 33.96
C LYS A 538 7.29 32.74 33.59
N GLY A 539 8.28 32.49 32.74
CA GLY A 539 9.28 33.47 32.32
C GLY A 539 10.55 33.52 33.17
N ASN A 540 10.72 32.61 34.13
CA ASN A 540 11.95 32.54 34.93
C ASN A 540 13.08 31.93 34.09
N THR A 541 14.28 32.48 34.18
CA THR A 541 15.46 31.92 33.49
C THR A 541 15.89 30.62 34.20
N VAL A 542 15.84 29.52 33.46
CA VAL A 542 16.30 28.19 33.88
C VAL A 542 17.77 28.01 33.54
N TYR A 543 18.18 28.51 32.38
CA TYR A 543 19.56 28.46 31.93
C TYR A 543 19.85 29.63 30.98
N GLU A 544 21.00 30.28 31.17
CA GLU A 544 21.58 31.21 30.22
C GLU A 544 23.04 30.81 29.92
N ASN A 545 23.42 30.88 28.66
CA ASN A 545 24.81 30.65 28.25
C ASN A 545 25.31 31.89 27.48
N PRO A 546 26.32 32.61 28.00
CA PRO A 546 26.86 33.81 27.35
C PRO A 546 27.43 33.59 25.94
N LEU A 547 27.69 32.33 25.55
CA LEU A 547 28.16 31.96 24.21
C LEU A 547 27.05 31.55 23.25
N TRP A 548 25.80 31.47 23.71
CA TRP A 548 24.66 31.24 22.83
C TRP A 548 24.26 32.57 22.18
N ASP A 549 25.18 33.17 21.44
CA ASP A 549 24.90 34.35 20.64
C ASP A 549 24.39 33.97 19.23
N ARG A 550 23.73 34.92 18.58
CA ARG A 550 23.16 34.73 17.23
C ARG A 550 24.22 34.47 16.14
N GLY A 551 25.49 34.81 16.37
CA GLY A 551 26.60 34.64 15.43
C GLY A 551 27.26 33.27 15.49
N ASN A 552 27.21 32.59 16.65
CA ASN A 552 27.78 31.27 16.88
C ASN A 552 26.76 30.12 16.80
N PHE A 553 25.46 30.43 16.74
CA PHE A 553 24.38 29.45 16.68
C PHE A 553 24.45 28.50 15.46
N TYR A 554 24.93 28.98 14.31
CA TYR A 554 24.97 28.20 13.07
C TYR A 554 26.16 27.22 12.95
N ASN A 555 27.22 27.35 13.75
CA ASN A 555 28.48 26.61 13.56
C ASN A 555 28.77 25.49 14.56
N ARG A 556 27.81 25.10 15.43
CA ARG A 556 28.01 24.02 16.42
C ARG A 556 26.92 22.94 16.46
N TYR A 557 25.98 22.95 15.52
CA TYR A 557 24.99 21.89 15.34
C TYR A 557 25.27 21.12 14.04
N SER A 558 26.29 20.27 14.05
CA SER A 558 26.40 19.15 13.11
C SER A 558 26.00 17.88 13.87
N THR A 559 24.94 17.23 13.43
CA THR A 559 24.62 15.84 13.80
C THR A 559 24.69 14.99 12.53
N PRO A 560 24.99 13.68 12.63
CA PRO A 560 24.76 12.74 11.55
C PRO A 560 23.28 12.76 11.19
N THR A 561 22.99 13.00 9.92
CA THR A 561 21.66 12.94 9.33
C THR A 561 21.19 11.50 9.28
N ASN A 562 20.27 11.11 10.17
CA ASN A 562 19.20 10.15 9.90
C ASN A 562 18.28 10.04 11.11
N ASP A 563 17.24 10.87 11.09
CA ASP A 563 15.86 10.56 11.48
C ASP A 563 15.13 11.88 11.72
N GLN A 564 13.85 11.94 11.37
CA GLN A 564 12.99 13.11 11.59
C GLN A 564 12.68 13.39 13.07
N THR A 565 13.62 13.12 13.98
CA THR A 565 13.57 13.56 15.37
C THR A 565 14.21 14.94 15.44
N GLU A 566 13.39 15.94 15.81
CA GLU A 566 13.85 17.31 15.94
C GLU A 566 15.06 17.39 16.89
N ILE A 567 16.11 18.10 16.47
CA ILE A 567 17.27 18.43 17.29
C ILE A 567 16.81 19.09 18.61
N GLY A 568 17.42 18.67 19.73
CA GLY A 568 17.22 19.31 21.04
C GLY A 568 16.08 18.76 21.91
N VAL A 569 15.54 17.58 21.62
CA VAL A 569 14.60 16.92 22.54
C VAL A 569 15.37 16.20 23.65
N PHE A 570 14.83 16.19 24.87
CA PHE A 570 15.39 15.39 25.96
C PHE A 570 15.37 13.91 25.55
N GLN A 571 16.53 13.27 25.58
CA GLN A 571 16.66 11.84 25.34
C GLN A 571 17.03 11.18 26.65
N SER A 572 16.20 10.22 27.11
CA SER A 572 16.39 9.57 28.41
C SER A 572 16.54 10.60 29.56
N ASP A 573 15.66 11.61 29.55
CA ASP A 573 15.59 12.73 30.50
C ASP A 573 16.73 13.74 30.49
N LEU A 574 17.64 13.68 29.52
CA LEU A 574 18.80 14.55 29.41
C LEU A 574 18.82 15.31 28.08
N LEU A 575 19.05 16.62 28.15
CA LEU A 575 19.33 17.48 27.01
C LEU A 575 20.82 17.86 27.03
N LYS A 576 21.58 17.46 26.00
CA LYS A 576 22.99 17.85 25.86
C LYS A 576 23.10 19.34 25.51
N ILE A 577 23.97 20.05 26.23
CA ILE A 577 24.30 21.45 26.01
C ILE A 577 25.64 21.56 25.32
N TYR A 578 25.66 22.17 24.13
CA TYR A 578 26.89 22.45 23.39
C TYR A 578 27.37 23.87 23.77
N GLY A 579 28.53 23.98 24.44
CA GLY A 579 29.03 25.24 25.03
C GLY A 579 30.47 25.17 25.54
N VAL A 580 30.86 26.09 26.45
CA VAL A 580 32.21 26.14 27.10
C VAL A 580 32.46 24.96 28.04
N ALA A 581 31.40 24.46 28.68
CA ALA A 581 31.46 23.30 29.54
C ALA A 581 31.38 22.04 28.68
N ASP A 582 32.50 21.33 28.53
CA ASP A 582 32.52 20.02 27.89
C ASP A 582 31.57 19.08 28.65
N ASN A 583 30.68 18.40 27.91
CA ASN A 583 29.75 17.38 28.40
C ASN A 583 28.73 17.85 29.48
N LEU A 584 28.21 19.07 29.35
CA LEU A 584 27.09 19.56 30.15
C LEU A 584 25.74 19.06 29.61
N PHE A 585 24.85 18.65 30.52
CA PHE A 585 23.48 18.25 30.23
C PHE A 585 22.50 18.90 31.21
N ILE A 586 21.26 19.09 30.77
CA ILE A 586 20.14 19.58 31.58
C ILE A 586 19.12 18.46 31.73
N TYR A 587 18.67 18.20 32.95
CA TYR A 587 17.58 17.29 33.28
C TYR A 587 16.22 17.94 33.05
N GLN A 588 15.15 17.14 32.92
CA GLN A 588 13.79 17.67 32.71
C GLN A 588 13.28 18.60 33.82
N ASN A 589 13.88 18.56 35.01
CA ASN A 589 13.54 19.44 36.13
C ASN A 589 14.34 20.75 36.13
N GLY A 590 15.27 20.94 35.18
CA GLY A 590 16.16 22.09 35.09
C GLY A 590 17.53 21.89 35.74
N ASP A 591 17.74 20.79 36.46
CA ASP A 591 19.02 20.51 37.11
C ASP A 591 20.12 20.29 36.06
N GLN A 592 21.30 20.82 36.33
CA GLN A 592 22.46 20.69 35.47
C GLN A 592 23.35 19.55 35.93
N ARG A 593 23.86 18.77 34.98
CA ARG A 593 24.88 17.75 35.22
C ARG A 593 25.98 17.83 34.17
N GLN A 594 27.20 17.96 34.63
CA GLN A 594 28.38 17.88 33.79
C GLN A 594 29.07 16.53 34.00
N PHE A 595 29.38 15.82 32.91
CA PHE A 595 30.17 14.59 32.97
C PHE A 595 31.65 14.93 32.84
N THR A 596 32.32 15.10 33.99
CA THR A 596 33.73 15.51 34.06
C THR A 596 34.73 14.36 33.90
N ASP A 597 34.27 13.11 34.06
CA ASP A 597 35.11 11.91 33.96
C ASP A 597 35.48 11.54 32.52
N PHE A 598 34.93 12.26 31.53
CA PHE A 598 35.11 11.99 30.11
C PHE A 598 35.45 13.28 29.36
N VAL A 599 36.34 13.19 28.37
CA VAL A 599 36.62 14.31 27.45
C VAL A 599 35.47 14.51 26.45
N PHE A 600 34.72 13.45 26.14
CA PHE A 600 33.55 13.53 25.27
C PHE A 600 32.46 12.55 25.72
N VAL A 601 31.20 13.01 25.71
CA VAL A 601 29.99 12.21 25.90
C VAL A 601 29.01 12.56 24.78
N SER A 602 28.58 11.60 23.97
CA SER A 602 27.56 11.83 22.92
C SER A 602 26.20 12.20 23.56
N PRO A 603 25.22 12.68 22.79
CA PRO A 603 23.83 12.65 23.25
C PRO A 603 23.44 11.24 23.72
N PHE A 604 22.60 11.16 24.75
CA PHE A 604 22.00 9.89 25.13
C PHE A 604 21.00 9.46 24.08
N TYR A 605 20.96 8.16 23.79
CA TYR A 605 19.97 7.53 22.94
C TYR A 605 19.62 6.17 23.52
N ARG A 606 18.32 5.93 23.75
CA ARG A 606 17.80 4.73 24.42
C ARG A 606 18.53 4.37 25.72
N GLY A 607 18.88 5.38 26.53
CA GLY A 607 19.53 5.23 27.82
C GLY A 607 21.05 5.14 27.80
N TYR A 608 21.71 5.19 26.63
CA TYR A 608 23.16 5.03 26.50
C TYR A 608 23.81 6.17 25.72
N ALA A 609 25.07 6.48 26.04
CA ALA A 609 25.88 7.44 25.30
C ALA A 609 27.28 6.87 25.04
N TRP A 610 27.87 7.25 23.91
CA TRP A 610 29.26 6.97 23.61
C TRP A 610 30.16 7.92 24.37
N VAL A 611 31.29 7.42 24.85
CA VAL A 611 32.23 8.22 25.63
C VAL A 611 33.66 8.06 25.17
N VAL A 612 34.44 9.12 25.33
CA VAL A 612 35.90 9.10 25.24
C VAL A 612 36.44 9.57 26.59
N GLN A 613 37.24 8.75 27.24
CA GLN A 613 37.74 9.05 28.58
C GLN A 613 38.96 9.98 28.57
N GLU A 614 39.88 9.79 27.63
CA GLU A 614 41.12 10.56 27.55
C GLU A 614 41.38 11.06 26.12
N LYS A 615 42.05 12.21 26.01
CA LYS A 615 42.46 12.77 24.72
C LYS A 615 43.66 11.99 24.18
N ALA A 616 43.46 11.26 23.08
CA ALA A 616 44.50 10.50 22.39
C ALA A 616 44.50 10.84 20.89
N ALA A 617 45.60 10.52 20.20
CA ALA A 617 45.71 10.69 18.75
C ALA A 617 44.65 9.86 17.99
N VAL A 618 44.30 8.69 18.53
CA VAL A 618 43.15 7.89 18.13
C VAL A 618 42.25 7.74 19.36
N PRO A 619 41.10 8.43 19.43
CA PRO A 619 40.21 8.31 20.57
C PRO A 619 39.70 6.87 20.68
N LYS A 620 39.63 6.36 21.91
CA LYS A 620 38.97 5.09 22.20
C LYS A 620 37.57 5.38 22.74
N TYR A 621 36.58 4.75 22.14
CA TYR A 621 35.18 4.87 22.47
C TYR A 621 34.74 3.76 23.42
N GLY A 622 33.97 4.15 24.43
CA GLY A 622 33.22 3.29 25.34
C GLY A 622 31.74 3.68 25.37
N ILE A 623 30.98 3.06 26.27
CA ILE A 623 29.55 3.32 26.44
C ILE A 623 29.25 3.52 27.92
N ILE A 624 28.46 4.55 28.24
CA ILE A 624 27.87 4.78 29.56
C ILE A 624 26.35 4.69 29.50
N ASN A 625 25.70 4.44 30.64
CA ASN A 625 24.26 4.61 30.79
C ASN A 625 23.89 6.04 31.23
N SER A 626 22.59 6.37 31.27
CA SER A 626 22.07 7.70 31.65
C SER A 626 22.42 8.15 33.06
N LYS A 627 22.86 7.23 33.93
CA LYS A 627 23.40 7.55 35.25
C LYS A 627 24.88 7.91 35.23
N GLY A 628 25.56 7.78 34.09
CA GLY A 628 27.01 7.99 33.96
C GLY A 628 27.85 6.77 34.26
N GLU A 629 27.24 5.62 34.52
CA GLU A 629 27.96 4.39 34.86
C GLU A 629 28.51 3.75 33.58
N LEU A 630 29.75 3.26 33.65
CA LEU A 630 30.43 2.62 32.53
C LEU A 630 29.81 1.25 32.22
N VAL A 631 29.30 1.09 31.00
CA VAL A 631 28.73 -0.15 30.47
C VAL A 631 29.77 -0.90 29.65
N VAL A 632 30.49 -0.15 28.80
CA VAL A 632 31.60 -0.66 27.99
C VAL A 632 32.78 0.26 28.19
N ALA A 633 33.89 -0.26 28.70
CA ALA A 633 35.10 0.53 28.86
C ALA A 633 35.65 1.02 27.52
N PRO A 634 36.18 2.26 27.44
CA PRO A 634 36.77 2.80 26.22
C PRO A 634 37.85 1.90 25.64
N GLN A 635 37.55 1.27 24.51
CA GLN A 635 38.46 0.31 23.86
C GLN A 635 38.33 0.24 22.34
N TYR A 636 37.25 0.79 21.77
CA TYR A 636 36.98 0.71 20.34
C TYR A 636 37.48 1.97 19.62
N GLU A 637 38.01 1.80 18.41
CA GLU A 637 38.46 2.89 17.54
C GLU A 637 37.28 3.58 16.85
N GLN A 638 36.16 2.86 16.71
CA GLN A 638 34.95 3.32 16.03
C GLN A 638 33.73 2.58 16.60
N LEU A 639 32.61 3.31 16.70
CA LEU A 639 31.27 2.79 16.97
C LEU A 639 30.35 3.33 15.87
N ASP A 640 29.60 2.46 15.19
CA ASP A 640 28.60 2.87 14.21
C ASP A 640 27.25 2.20 14.52
N GLU A 641 26.16 2.89 14.22
CA GLU A 641 24.81 2.37 14.40
C GLU A 641 24.40 1.46 13.23
N ILE A 642 23.55 0.48 13.53
CA ILE A 642 22.95 -0.40 12.53
C ILE A 642 21.50 0.03 12.33
N SER A 643 21.18 0.60 11.17
CA SER A 643 19.90 1.31 10.92
C SER A 643 18.68 0.42 11.16
N ASP A 644 18.73 -0.82 10.67
CA ASP A 644 17.64 -1.79 10.80
C ASP A 644 17.71 -2.61 12.10
N SER A 645 18.67 -2.33 12.99
CA SER A 645 18.86 -3.02 14.27
C SER A 645 19.46 -2.06 15.31
N PRO A 646 18.68 -1.09 15.82
CA PRO A 646 19.16 0.01 16.68
C PRO A 646 19.72 -0.44 18.04
N ASP A 647 19.49 -1.69 18.41
CA ASP A 647 20.01 -2.33 19.62
C ASP A 647 21.42 -2.94 19.41
N LEU A 648 21.89 -3.04 18.17
CA LEU A 648 23.23 -3.49 17.80
C LEU A 648 24.12 -2.31 17.41
N ILE A 649 25.42 -2.46 17.66
CA ILE A 649 26.46 -1.48 17.36
C ILE A 649 27.60 -2.20 16.64
N LEU A 650 27.97 -1.69 15.47
CA LEU A 650 29.18 -2.09 14.77
C LEU A 650 30.37 -1.46 15.49
N VAL A 651 31.37 -2.27 15.82
CA VAL A 651 32.56 -1.81 16.56
C VAL A 651 33.82 -2.12 15.78
N ARG A 652 34.82 -1.24 15.89
CA ARG A 652 36.16 -1.48 15.35
C ARG A 652 37.20 -1.53 16.45
N LYS A 653 38.00 -2.59 16.50
CA LYS A 653 39.11 -2.78 17.45
C LYS A 653 40.30 -3.37 16.71
N ASP A 654 41.49 -2.80 16.90
CA ASP A 654 42.73 -3.27 16.27
C ASP A 654 42.59 -3.43 14.74
N GLN A 655 41.92 -2.45 14.09
CA GLN A 655 41.57 -2.45 12.67
C GLN A 655 40.63 -3.57 12.18
N LYS A 656 40.03 -4.33 13.08
CA LYS A 656 39.03 -5.35 12.77
C LYS A 656 37.63 -4.95 13.23
N TYR A 657 36.62 -5.45 12.55
CA TYR A 657 35.21 -5.19 12.82
C TYR A 657 34.59 -6.33 13.65
N GLY A 658 33.69 -5.96 14.55
CA GLY A 658 32.85 -6.84 15.35
C GLY A 658 31.49 -6.19 15.62
N ILE A 659 30.62 -6.87 16.35
CA ILE A 659 29.28 -6.35 16.71
C ILE A 659 29.01 -6.60 18.18
N ILE A 660 28.48 -5.60 18.87
CA ILE A 660 27.97 -5.71 20.24
C ILE A 660 26.50 -5.28 20.31
N GLU A 661 25.78 -5.72 21.34
CA GLU A 661 24.55 -5.07 21.77
C GLU A 661 24.88 -3.75 22.49
N ARG A 662 23.96 -2.79 22.47
CA ARG A 662 24.11 -1.47 23.13
C ARG A 662 24.34 -1.57 24.64
N GLY A 663 23.86 -2.65 25.27
CA GLY A 663 24.15 -2.99 26.67
C GLY A 663 25.54 -3.60 26.93
N GLY A 664 26.39 -3.70 25.91
CA GLY A 664 27.79 -4.14 26.02
C GLY A 664 28.05 -5.62 25.80
N LYS A 665 27.01 -6.43 25.55
CA LYS A 665 27.16 -7.86 25.24
C LYS A 665 27.77 -8.05 23.86
N LEU A 666 28.83 -8.86 23.76
CA LEU A 666 29.48 -9.18 22.50
C LEU A 666 28.63 -10.15 21.66
N ILE A 667 28.50 -9.87 20.37
CA ILE A 667 27.75 -10.69 19.40
C ILE A 667 28.69 -11.31 18.36
N LEU A 668 29.55 -10.48 17.76
CA LEU A 668 30.65 -10.91 16.89
C LEU A 668 31.95 -10.32 17.42
N ASP A 669 32.96 -11.16 17.63
CA ASP A 669 34.30 -10.72 17.98
C ASP A 669 34.85 -9.76 16.91
N ALA A 670 35.66 -8.78 17.34
CA ALA A 670 36.34 -7.86 16.44
C ALA A 670 37.52 -8.54 15.74
N ILE A 671 37.22 -9.48 14.84
CA ILE A 671 38.19 -10.27 14.06
C ILE A 671 38.00 -10.13 12.55
N TYR A 672 36.88 -9.55 12.10
CA TYR A 672 36.53 -9.48 10.68
C TYR A 672 37.26 -8.33 10.00
N ASP A 673 37.68 -8.56 8.75
CA ASP A 673 38.28 -7.51 7.93
C ASP A 673 37.24 -6.46 7.52
N TYR A 674 35.98 -6.90 7.34
CA TYR A 674 34.86 -6.07 6.92
C TYR A 674 33.52 -6.72 7.31
N ILE A 675 32.54 -5.90 7.68
CA ILE A 675 31.14 -6.28 7.94
C ILE A 675 30.24 -5.23 7.29
N ASP A 676 29.43 -5.62 6.30
CA ASP A 676 28.40 -4.79 5.67
C ASP A 676 27.00 -5.28 6.04
N ILE A 677 26.53 -4.88 7.23
CA ILE A 677 25.20 -5.24 7.75
C ILE A 677 24.14 -4.15 7.47
N ASN A 678 24.56 -2.94 7.09
CA ASN A 678 23.68 -1.82 6.76
C ASN A 678 23.25 -1.81 5.27
N SER A 679 23.60 -2.85 4.52
CA SER A 679 23.18 -3.01 3.12
C SER A 679 21.65 -3.08 2.98
N SER A 680 21.14 -2.71 1.79
CA SER A 680 19.72 -2.83 1.47
C SER A 680 19.25 -4.29 1.28
N TYR A 681 20.15 -5.27 1.40
CA TYR A 681 19.83 -6.69 1.23
C TYR A 681 19.32 -7.32 2.53
N SER A 682 18.73 -8.51 2.41
CA SER A 682 18.25 -9.30 3.55
C SER A 682 19.40 -9.86 4.40
N LEU A 683 20.53 -10.20 3.76
CA LEU A 683 21.76 -10.69 4.39
C LEU A 683 22.91 -9.74 4.11
N GLY A 684 23.68 -9.39 5.13
CA GLY A 684 24.91 -8.60 5.03
C GLY A 684 26.12 -9.45 4.63
N GLU A 685 27.17 -8.81 4.13
CA GLU A 685 28.45 -9.47 3.77
C GLU A 685 29.45 -9.38 4.92
N ILE A 686 30.21 -10.45 5.16
CA ILE A 686 31.31 -10.49 6.12
C ILE A 686 32.57 -11.02 5.44
N SER A 687 33.73 -10.50 5.81
CA SER A 687 35.02 -11.04 5.35
C SER A 687 36.01 -11.29 6.49
N LEU A 688 36.76 -12.39 6.36
CA LEU A 688 37.76 -12.84 7.32
C LEU A 688 38.95 -13.47 6.58
N ASN A 689 40.14 -12.89 6.73
CA ASN A 689 41.37 -13.29 6.06
C ASN A 689 41.22 -13.37 4.54
N GLY A 690 40.52 -12.41 3.93
CA GLY A 690 40.25 -12.37 2.49
C GLY A 690 39.24 -13.41 1.99
N LYS A 691 38.54 -14.11 2.89
CA LYS A 691 37.43 -15.01 2.57
C LYS A 691 36.10 -14.36 2.87
N TYR A 692 35.08 -14.66 2.07
CA TYR A 692 33.76 -14.02 2.11
C TYR A 692 32.67 -14.95 2.63
N GLY A 693 31.73 -14.39 3.38
CA GLY A 693 30.56 -15.05 3.96
C GLY A 693 29.38 -14.09 4.10
N LEU A 694 28.28 -14.57 4.66
CA LEU A 694 27.04 -13.81 4.84
C LEU A 694 26.54 -13.88 6.28
N VAL A 695 25.91 -12.80 6.74
CA VAL A 695 25.33 -12.65 8.07
C VAL A 695 23.89 -12.12 7.97
N ASP A 696 23.00 -12.54 8.87
CA ASP A 696 21.66 -11.95 8.96
C ASP A 696 21.65 -10.62 9.73
N ARG A 697 20.49 -9.95 9.77
CA ARG A 697 20.31 -8.66 10.48
C ARG A 697 20.48 -8.74 11.99
N LYS A 698 20.43 -9.93 12.58
CA LYS A 698 20.68 -10.17 14.01
C LYS A 698 22.14 -10.55 14.26
N ALA A 699 22.99 -10.41 13.25
CA ALA A 699 24.40 -10.79 13.25
C ALA A 699 24.65 -12.31 13.40
N ASN A 700 23.70 -13.17 13.02
CA ASN A 700 23.95 -14.62 12.91
C ASN A 700 24.63 -14.95 11.58
N ILE A 701 25.69 -15.76 11.61
CA ILE A 701 26.40 -16.18 10.40
C ILE A 701 25.53 -17.20 9.63
N VAL A 702 25.11 -16.83 8.41
CA VAL A 702 24.33 -17.68 7.50
C VAL A 702 25.26 -18.47 6.57
N VAL A 703 26.32 -17.82 6.09
CA VAL A 703 27.37 -18.45 5.27
C VAL A 703 28.72 -18.11 5.89
N ALA A 704 29.47 -19.13 6.32
CA ALA A 704 30.77 -18.92 6.94
C ALA A 704 31.77 -18.26 5.95
N PRO A 705 32.66 -17.36 6.41
CA PRO A 705 33.63 -16.68 5.56
C PRO A 705 34.79 -17.60 5.18
N ILE A 706 34.53 -18.54 4.26
CA ILE A 706 35.50 -19.56 3.80
C ILE A 706 35.70 -19.56 2.27
N TYR A 707 35.03 -18.65 1.56
CA TYR A 707 35.00 -18.61 0.09
C TYR A 707 35.92 -17.52 -0.46
N ASP A 708 36.64 -17.84 -1.54
CA ASP A 708 37.53 -16.89 -2.25
C ASP A 708 36.75 -15.80 -2.99
N GLU A 709 35.60 -16.16 -3.56
CA GLU A 709 34.65 -15.24 -4.20
C GLU A 709 33.23 -15.66 -3.80
N LEU A 710 32.34 -14.68 -3.63
CA LEU A 710 30.92 -14.90 -3.35
C LEU A 710 30.10 -13.92 -4.22
N ARG A 711 29.24 -14.44 -5.10
CA ARG A 711 28.37 -13.66 -6.00
C ARG A 711 26.92 -14.03 -5.76
N ARG A 712 26.09 -13.02 -5.50
CA ARG A 712 24.64 -13.16 -5.31
C ARG A 712 23.90 -13.31 -6.64
N ASN A 713 22.78 -14.00 -6.60
CA ASN A 713 21.83 -14.02 -7.71
C ASN A 713 20.82 -12.88 -7.59
N TYR A 714 21.06 -11.78 -8.30
CA TYR A 714 20.19 -10.61 -8.29
C TYR A 714 18.80 -10.83 -8.91
N ASN A 715 18.60 -11.94 -9.64
CA ASN A 715 17.31 -12.31 -10.22
C ASN A 715 16.46 -13.16 -9.27
N GLY A 716 17.02 -13.61 -8.14
CA GLY A 716 16.29 -14.36 -7.12
C GLY A 716 15.27 -13.51 -6.37
N THR A 717 14.28 -14.15 -5.75
CA THR A 717 13.20 -13.50 -5.00
C THR A 717 13.74 -12.62 -3.85
N ASP A 718 14.81 -13.04 -3.19
CA ASP A 718 15.51 -12.32 -2.13
C ASP A 718 16.85 -11.70 -2.59
N ARG A 719 17.09 -11.70 -3.91
CA ARG A 719 18.32 -11.25 -4.57
C ARG A 719 19.60 -11.88 -4.00
N THR A 720 19.50 -13.09 -3.47
CA THR A 720 20.62 -13.81 -2.87
C THR A 720 20.81 -15.17 -3.52
N TRP A 721 19.80 -16.02 -3.50
CA TRP A 721 19.95 -17.45 -3.84
C TRP A 721 19.62 -17.80 -5.31
N PRO A 722 20.22 -18.89 -5.84
CA PRO A 722 21.41 -19.58 -5.31
C PRO A 722 22.67 -18.71 -5.41
N LEU A 723 23.63 -18.91 -4.50
CA LEU A 723 24.91 -18.18 -4.48
C LEU A 723 25.93 -18.86 -5.38
N LEU A 724 26.61 -18.11 -6.25
CA LEU A 724 27.79 -18.60 -6.95
C LEU A 724 29.02 -18.33 -6.08
N VAL A 725 29.72 -19.37 -5.65
CA VAL A 725 30.89 -19.26 -4.77
C VAL A 725 32.13 -19.87 -5.43
N LYS A 726 33.30 -19.40 -5.01
CA LYS A 726 34.60 -19.99 -5.36
C LYS A 726 35.31 -20.50 -4.12
N LYS A 727 35.80 -21.73 -4.17
CA LYS A 727 36.64 -22.31 -3.13
C LYS A 727 37.66 -23.26 -3.74
N ASP A 728 38.92 -23.14 -3.33
CA ASP A 728 40.01 -24.04 -3.75
C ASP A 728 40.15 -24.13 -5.29
N GLY A 729 39.92 -23.02 -5.99
CA GLY A 729 40.01 -22.92 -7.46
C GLY A 729 38.77 -23.38 -8.23
N TRP A 730 37.69 -23.76 -7.54
CA TRP A 730 36.45 -24.24 -8.16
C TRP A 730 35.27 -23.31 -7.88
N TYR A 731 34.50 -23.01 -8.94
CA TYR A 731 33.20 -22.36 -8.85
C TYR A 731 32.07 -23.40 -8.75
N TYR A 732 31.09 -23.14 -7.87
CA TYR A 732 29.88 -23.95 -7.71
C TYR A 732 28.76 -23.15 -7.06
N PHE A 733 27.53 -23.67 -7.08
CA PHE A 733 26.38 -23.02 -6.44
C PHE A 733 26.11 -23.54 -5.03
N LEU A 734 25.65 -22.65 -4.15
CA LEU A 734 25.04 -22.98 -2.86
C LEU A 734 23.54 -22.65 -2.90
N ASN A 735 22.72 -23.57 -2.40
CA ASN A 735 21.30 -23.29 -2.12
C ASN A 735 21.14 -22.57 -0.76
N GLU A 736 19.92 -22.17 -0.44
CA GLU A 736 19.55 -21.47 0.81
C GLU A 736 19.91 -22.23 2.11
N ASN A 737 20.05 -23.55 2.02
CA ASN A 737 20.46 -24.41 3.14
C ASN A 737 21.99 -24.54 3.25
N GLY A 738 22.75 -23.80 2.42
CA GLY A 738 24.21 -23.89 2.34
C GLY A 738 24.71 -25.19 1.69
N GLN A 739 23.85 -25.96 1.02
CA GLN A 739 24.25 -27.19 0.35
C GLN A 739 24.83 -26.86 -1.03
N GLN A 740 25.99 -27.45 -1.31
CA GLN A 740 26.68 -27.34 -2.59
C GLN A 740 25.97 -28.16 -3.68
N ALA A 741 25.68 -27.51 -4.81
CA ALA A 741 25.26 -28.19 -6.03
C ALA A 741 26.43 -29.01 -6.62
N LEU A 742 26.12 -30.17 -7.18
CA LEU A 742 27.12 -31.07 -7.79
C LEU A 742 27.97 -30.43 -8.92
N PRO A 743 27.41 -29.65 -9.88
CA PRO A 743 28.22 -29.10 -10.95
C PRO A 743 29.22 -28.07 -10.44
N ARG A 744 30.46 -28.20 -10.89
CA ARG A 744 31.55 -27.26 -10.63
C ARG A 744 32.36 -26.99 -11.89
N ALA A 745 32.99 -25.83 -11.96
CA ALA A 745 33.90 -25.47 -13.05
C ALA A 745 35.09 -24.64 -12.53
N GLN A 746 36.23 -24.68 -13.23
CA GLN A 746 37.38 -23.83 -12.89
C GLN A 746 37.25 -22.42 -13.47
N SER A 747 36.40 -22.25 -14.47
CA SER A 747 36.07 -20.95 -15.08
C SER A 747 34.63 -20.56 -14.77
N LYS A 748 34.35 -19.25 -14.79
CA LYS A 748 32.99 -18.72 -14.70
C LYS A 748 32.53 -18.17 -16.05
N ILE A 749 31.23 -18.23 -16.29
CA ILE A 749 30.57 -17.47 -17.35
C ILE A 749 30.30 -16.08 -16.76
N ASN A 750 30.75 -15.03 -17.44
CA ASN A 750 30.63 -13.66 -16.93
C ASN A 750 29.16 -13.23 -16.80
#